data_AF-A0A150S4T1-F1
#
_entry.id   AF-A0A150S4T1-F1
#
_cell.length_a   1.000
_cell.length_b   1.000
_cell.length_c   1.000
_cell.angle_alpha   90.00
_cell.angle_beta   90.00
_cell.angle_gamma   90.00
#
_symmetry.space_group_name_H-M   'P 1'
#
loop_
_entity.id
_entity.type
_entity.pdbx_description
1 polymer ?
#
loop_
_entity_poly.entity_id
_entity_poly.type
_entity_poly.pdbx_seq_one_letter_code
_entity_poly.pdbx_strand_id
1 'polypeptide(L)'
;MPGPGRWAAILLGVVAGCTPSVDGDGGVGGSGGSGGATSVSSSGSGGSGGATSVSSSGSGGSGGATSVSSSGSGGSDGGSGGSGCDGLADGDDADCVCVPGTEVICYSGDLDTLGVGACEAGRARCREDGSGFGPCLGEVLPAAETCLTPVDDDCDGRTNEEGAGCSCVPGEVVPCYSGPAGTEGVGRCAGGTARCRPDGTQLGPCVGEVLPAPETCLTPIDDDCDGQVNEEGASCVCPPSQRVSCYSGPPGTADVGECASGTALCDAQGTSLGPCEGEALPQPESCATPVDDDCDGEVNEGGSDCAPGITAQWVKQLSGISISAVAVDAFENTLIAGSFRGPVDLGAGPLAPRDIGPEAFVAKFDPSGEALFAFTFEGDDSAAHDIATDASGNIALLGRFSKPVAVHLGVVVYEDYHRIVKLDPSGGLLWKSDFKEEVRDSRGAEYQEFNNAVAMNAAGDVFVVGASREPVMGSGDGFVRKLDGATGALAWQKTVGDRRIDEVRLDDVATRENGEIVTVGRAIFIQYLPTDILREGCAELMTLSPAGEELDRTCVGTGEEAWQLALDPSGHAVLDSRSPYSGQHRVSQLDGAGAPLWSRDVSPASPMRLAVDGLGNVVIAGSFAGTLGIGGSGLTSAGATDMYLARLDPDGNVVFSESYGDAGDQNLMHLAVSADGTAVIAGTFAGAITLGESTLVAATAADAFLARVSF
;
A
#
# COMPACT_ATOMS: atom_id res chain seq x y z
N MET A 1 -48.17 -51.48 -30.85
CA MET A 1 -47.68 -51.64 -32.23
C MET A 1 -48.38 -50.60 -33.11
N PRO A 2 -47.70 -49.89 -34.02
CA PRO A 2 -46.26 -49.92 -34.32
C PRO A 2 -45.58 -48.51 -34.29
N GLY A 3 -44.34 -48.45 -33.80
CA GLY A 3 -43.33 -47.54 -34.39
C GLY A 3 -42.65 -48.24 -35.59
N PRO A 4 -41.43 -47.90 -36.03
CA PRO A 4 -40.60 -46.72 -35.81
C PRO A 4 -40.03 -46.15 -37.14
N GLY A 5 -39.17 -45.12 -37.08
CA GLY A 5 -38.41 -44.66 -38.25
C GLY A 5 -37.15 -43.88 -37.87
N ARG A 6 -36.04 -44.60 -37.64
CA ARG A 6 -34.67 -44.07 -37.63
C ARG A 6 -34.21 -43.84 -39.08
N TRP A 7 -33.58 -42.70 -39.35
CA TRP A 7 -32.60 -42.56 -40.43
C TRP A 7 -31.42 -41.70 -39.96
N ALA A 8 -30.24 -42.31 -39.99
CA ALA A 8 -28.95 -41.64 -39.88
C ALA A 8 -28.59 -41.02 -41.24
N ALA A 9 -27.89 -39.88 -41.22
CA ALA A 9 -27.14 -39.38 -42.37
C ALA A 9 -25.74 -38.95 -41.89
N ILE A 10 -24.74 -39.66 -42.41
CA ILE A 10 -23.32 -39.34 -42.39
C ILE A 10 -22.98 -38.80 -43.79
N LEU A 11 -22.27 -37.66 -43.86
CA LEU A 11 -21.38 -37.24 -44.97
C LEU A 11 -20.57 -36.02 -44.46
N LEU A 12 -19.29 -36.10 -44.08
CA LEU A 12 -18.02 -36.22 -44.83
C LEU A 12 -17.60 -35.00 -45.68
N GLY A 13 -16.39 -34.48 -45.37
CA GLY A 13 -15.54 -33.56 -46.15
C GLY A 13 -15.37 -32.20 -45.45
N VAL A 14 -14.18 -31.72 -45.08
CA VAL A 14 -12.90 -31.68 -45.82
C VAL A 14 -11.69 -31.62 -44.86
N VAL A 15 -10.61 -32.30 -45.24
CA VAL A 15 -9.25 -32.26 -44.67
C VAL A 15 -8.33 -31.47 -45.61
N ALA A 16 -7.49 -30.59 -45.08
CA ALA A 16 -6.09 -30.26 -45.49
C ALA A 16 -5.62 -29.00 -44.72
N GLY A 17 -4.39 -28.88 -44.19
CA GLY A 17 -3.20 -29.69 -44.35
C GLY A 17 -2.07 -29.31 -43.38
N CYS A 18 -1.06 -30.20 -43.34
CA CYS A 18 0.21 -30.12 -42.61
C CYS A 18 1.22 -29.18 -43.31
N THR A 19 2.16 -28.51 -42.63
CA THR A 19 3.55 -28.92 -42.24
C THR A 19 4.40 -27.62 -42.06
N PRO A 20 5.68 -27.62 -41.63
CA PRO A 20 6.49 -28.68 -40.99
C PRO A 20 7.21 -28.26 -39.69
N SER A 21 7.79 -29.29 -39.09
CA SER A 21 8.77 -29.38 -38.01
C SER A 21 10.15 -28.77 -38.31
N VAL A 22 10.89 -28.47 -37.22
CA VAL A 22 12.36 -28.54 -37.19
C VAL A 22 12.77 -29.23 -35.88
N ASP A 23 13.56 -30.29 -36.03
CA ASP A 23 14.17 -31.12 -34.98
C ASP A 23 15.40 -30.43 -34.35
N GLY A 24 15.75 -30.87 -33.13
CA GLY A 24 17.02 -30.55 -32.48
C GLY A 24 17.18 -31.20 -31.10
N ASP A 25 17.55 -32.48 -31.10
CA ASP A 25 17.82 -33.37 -29.97
C ASP A 25 18.78 -32.86 -28.87
N GLY A 26 18.49 -33.27 -27.63
CA GLY A 26 19.36 -34.18 -26.87
C GLY A 26 20.35 -33.60 -25.85
N GLY A 27 20.20 -34.01 -24.57
CA GLY A 27 21.28 -33.89 -23.59
C GLY A 27 20.87 -34.09 -22.13
N VAL A 28 20.88 -35.35 -21.68
CA VAL A 28 20.71 -35.80 -20.28
C VAL A 28 21.99 -35.57 -19.47
N GLY A 29 21.87 -35.19 -18.19
CA GLY A 29 22.80 -35.65 -17.15
C GLY A 29 23.13 -34.67 -16.01
N GLY A 30 22.98 -35.14 -14.77
CA GLY A 30 24.03 -34.98 -13.77
C GLY A 30 23.74 -34.12 -12.54
N SER A 31 23.27 -34.80 -11.50
CA SER A 31 23.46 -34.58 -10.06
C SER A 31 24.64 -33.71 -9.58
N GLY A 32 24.38 -32.98 -8.49
CA GLY A 32 25.24 -32.96 -7.29
C GLY A 32 25.98 -31.66 -6.99
N GLY A 33 25.93 -31.21 -5.72
CA GLY A 33 26.95 -30.32 -5.18
C GLY A 33 26.47 -29.28 -4.17
N SER A 34 26.27 -29.71 -2.92
CA SER A 34 26.38 -28.86 -1.73
C SER A 34 27.79 -28.30 -1.57
N GLY A 35 27.94 -27.04 -1.18
CA GLY A 35 29.21 -26.45 -0.72
C GLY A 35 29.00 -25.03 -0.18
N GLY A 36 29.22 -24.86 1.12
CA GLY A 36 29.16 -23.56 1.79
C GLY A 36 30.50 -22.82 1.85
N ALA A 37 30.44 -21.71 2.58
CA ALA A 37 31.48 -20.98 3.30
C ALA A 37 32.04 -19.67 2.68
N THR A 38 31.77 -18.60 3.45
CA THR A 38 32.69 -17.54 3.94
C THR A 38 33.18 -16.43 3.00
N SER A 39 32.74 -15.20 3.38
CA SER A 39 33.49 -13.94 3.57
C SER A 39 34.86 -13.75 2.91
N VAL A 40 35.08 -12.58 2.32
CA VAL A 40 36.08 -11.57 2.77
C VAL A 40 35.95 -10.30 1.92
N SER A 41 36.09 -9.18 2.62
CA SER A 41 36.20 -7.79 2.18
C SER A 41 37.44 -7.50 1.32
N SER A 42 37.37 -6.47 0.46
CA SER A 42 38.55 -5.64 0.17
C SER A 42 38.15 -4.22 -0.22
N SER A 43 38.82 -3.29 0.45
CA SER A 43 38.90 -1.86 0.26
C SER A 43 39.98 -1.53 -0.78
N GLY A 44 39.89 -0.34 -1.39
CA GLY A 44 41.03 0.26 -2.09
C GLY A 44 40.67 1.33 -3.12
N SER A 45 40.50 2.58 -2.67
CA SER A 45 40.51 3.75 -3.54
C SER A 45 41.56 4.73 -3.02
N GLY A 46 42.64 4.91 -3.79
CA GLY A 46 43.69 5.87 -3.51
C GLY A 46 43.83 6.89 -4.63
N GLY A 47 43.98 8.16 -4.23
CA GLY A 47 45.06 9.02 -4.74
C GLY A 47 44.87 9.81 -6.04
N SER A 48 44.56 11.10 -5.84
CA SER A 48 45.29 12.28 -6.37
C SER A 48 45.32 12.63 -7.87
N GLY A 49 44.95 13.89 -8.16
CA GLY A 49 45.83 14.80 -8.92
C GLY A 49 45.26 15.48 -10.17
N GLY A 50 44.86 16.75 -10.02
CA GLY A 50 45.43 17.88 -10.77
C GLY A 50 45.15 18.08 -12.27
N ALA A 51 44.26 19.04 -12.53
CA ALA A 51 44.32 20.12 -13.53
C ALA A 51 44.80 19.85 -14.98
N THR A 52 43.96 20.20 -15.96
CA THR A 52 44.20 21.31 -16.91
C THR A 52 42.99 21.57 -17.81
N SER A 53 42.86 22.85 -18.15
CA SER A 53 41.93 23.51 -19.08
C SER A 53 41.84 22.91 -20.50
N VAL A 54 40.71 23.14 -21.19
CA VAL A 54 40.58 23.95 -22.44
C VAL A 54 39.24 23.65 -23.15
N SER A 55 38.73 24.68 -23.84
CA SER A 55 37.76 24.73 -24.95
C SER A 55 36.30 25.03 -24.57
N SER A 56 35.50 25.79 -25.32
CA SER A 56 35.68 26.75 -26.43
C SER A 56 34.29 27.20 -26.86
N SER A 57 34.11 28.46 -27.25
CA SER A 57 33.16 28.97 -28.26
C SER A 57 33.50 30.46 -28.45
N GLY A 58 33.92 30.97 -29.61
CA GLY A 58 33.20 31.03 -30.90
C GLY A 58 32.11 32.10 -30.78
N SER A 59 32.02 33.21 -31.52
CA SER A 59 32.53 33.60 -32.84
C SER A 59 32.25 35.11 -33.03
N GLY A 60 32.89 35.79 -34.00
CA GLY A 60 32.34 37.03 -34.57
C GLY A 60 33.39 38.05 -35.01
N GLY A 61 33.70 38.08 -36.31
CA GLY A 61 34.69 38.97 -36.90
C GLY A 61 34.12 40.15 -37.69
N SER A 62 35.05 41.10 -37.90
CA SER A 62 35.24 41.99 -39.06
C SER A 62 34.37 43.25 -39.26
N GLY A 63 35.08 44.39 -39.37
CA GLY A 63 34.82 45.39 -40.41
C GLY A 63 35.08 46.85 -40.04
N GLY A 64 36.04 47.48 -40.74
CA GLY A 64 35.86 48.87 -41.22
C GLY A 64 36.82 49.93 -40.69
N ALA A 65 37.75 50.36 -41.55
CA ALA A 65 38.63 51.50 -41.37
C ALA A 65 38.14 52.77 -42.11
N THR A 66 38.76 53.90 -41.77
CA THR A 66 38.96 55.15 -42.54
C THR A 66 37.84 56.19 -42.70
N SER A 67 38.12 57.44 -42.28
CA SER A 67 38.29 58.66 -43.14
C SER A 67 38.46 59.91 -42.25
N VAL A 68 39.58 60.65 -42.30
CA VAL A 68 40.00 61.76 -43.20
C VAL A 68 39.43 63.14 -42.83
N SER A 69 40.35 64.11 -42.67
CA SER A 69 40.36 65.54 -43.14
C SER A 69 40.91 66.49 -42.06
N SER A 70 41.68 67.57 -42.30
CA SER A 70 42.52 68.07 -43.40
C SER A 70 43.04 69.46 -42.99
N SER A 71 44.29 69.82 -43.38
CA SER A 71 44.83 71.18 -43.71
C SER A 71 44.81 72.31 -42.64
N GLY A 72 45.78 73.22 -42.51
CA GLY A 72 47.01 73.61 -43.24
C GLY A 72 47.56 74.92 -42.64
N SER A 73 48.88 75.22 -42.66
CA SER A 73 49.59 76.26 -43.46
C SER A 73 50.85 76.68 -42.65
N GLY A 74 52.04 77.06 -43.15
CA GLY A 74 52.60 77.26 -44.50
C GLY A 74 54.04 77.84 -44.45
N GLY A 75 54.81 77.64 -45.55
CA GLY A 75 55.93 78.48 -46.07
C GLY A 75 57.30 78.51 -45.34
N SER A 76 58.49 78.52 -45.95
CA SER A 76 58.93 78.93 -47.31
C SER A 76 60.37 78.41 -47.59
N ASP A 77 60.72 78.23 -48.88
CA ASP A 77 62.02 78.39 -49.59
C ASP A 77 63.30 77.63 -49.09
N GLY A 78 64.19 77.05 -49.89
CA GLY A 78 64.44 76.97 -51.34
C GLY A 78 65.72 76.12 -51.56
N GLY A 79 65.86 75.46 -52.72
CA GLY A 79 66.97 74.52 -52.99
C GLY A 79 68.21 75.14 -53.65
N SER A 80 69.34 74.39 -53.65
CA SER A 80 70.33 74.23 -54.74
C SER A 80 71.54 73.40 -54.29
N GLY A 81 72.10 72.59 -55.19
CA GLY A 81 73.41 71.96 -55.01
C GLY A 81 74.58 72.82 -55.53
N GLY A 82 75.81 72.39 -55.25
CA GLY A 82 77.02 72.81 -55.98
C GLY A 82 78.10 73.52 -55.14
N SER A 83 79.27 72.90 -55.11
CA SER A 83 80.50 73.19 -54.34
C SER A 83 81.13 74.58 -54.50
N GLY A 84 81.92 74.91 -53.48
CA GLY A 84 83.11 75.75 -53.59
C GLY A 84 83.73 75.94 -52.21
N CYS A 85 84.98 75.54 -51.99
CA CYS A 85 85.74 76.19 -50.93
C CYS A 85 86.15 77.56 -51.48
N ASP A 86 85.14 78.42 -51.67
CA ASP A 86 84.99 79.35 -52.80
C ASP A 86 84.79 78.64 -54.17
N GLY A 87 83.89 79.15 -55.01
CA GLY A 87 83.50 78.47 -56.26
C GLY A 87 84.30 78.95 -57.46
N LEU A 88 85.43 78.29 -57.81
CA LEU A 88 86.00 78.14 -59.16
C LEU A 88 87.30 77.30 -59.12
N ALA A 89 87.59 76.53 -60.17
CA ALA A 89 88.44 75.33 -60.10
C ALA A 89 89.89 75.50 -60.60
N ASP A 90 90.85 75.30 -59.70
CA ASP A 90 92.29 75.20 -59.99
C ASP A 90 93.02 74.08 -59.22
N GLY A 91 92.33 73.03 -58.78
CA GLY A 91 93.01 71.83 -58.24
C GLY A 91 93.55 71.96 -56.80
N ASP A 92 93.10 72.95 -56.03
CA ASP A 92 93.67 73.33 -54.74
C ASP A 92 92.91 72.93 -53.44
N ASP A 93 91.81 72.17 -53.44
CA ASP A 93 91.08 71.82 -52.18
C ASP A 93 91.15 70.35 -51.75
N ALA A 94 92.35 69.77 -51.80
CA ALA A 94 92.55 68.37 -51.41
C ALA A 94 92.79 68.13 -49.90
N ASP A 95 92.89 69.16 -49.03
CA ASP A 95 93.19 68.99 -47.58
C ASP A 95 92.64 70.12 -46.66
N CYS A 96 91.40 70.03 -46.16
CA CYS A 96 90.88 70.96 -45.11
C CYS A 96 89.95 70.27 -44.10
N VAL A 97 90.36 70.12 -42.83
CA VAL A 97 89.57 69.42 -41.78
C VAL A 97 89.21 70.30 -40.56
N CYS A 98 90.03 71.25 -40.08
CA CYS A 98 89.61 72.39 -39.23
C CYS A 98 90.81 73.32 -38.95
N VAL A 99 90.58 74.54 -38.43
CA VAL A 99 91.66 75.44 -38.00
C VAL A 99 92.14 75.06 -36.59
N PRO A 100 93.43 74.71 -36.39
CA PRO A 100 94.02 74.39 -35.09
C PRO A 100 93.64 75.37 -33.97
N GLY A 101 93.19 74.85 -32.83
CA GLY A 101 92.86 75.64 -31.64
C GLY A 101 91.46 76.28 -31.61
N THR A 102 90.67 76.18 -32.69
CA THR A 102 89.28 76.67 -32.73
C THR A 102 88.37 75.80 -31.87
N GLU A 103 87.41 76.39 -31.16
CA GLU A 103 86.40 75.67 -30.37
C GLU A 103 85.02 75.75 -31.01
N VAL A 104 84.29 74.63 -30.99
CA VAL A 104 82.89 74.54 -31.40
C VAL A 104 82.07 73.89 -30.29
N ILE A 105 80.77 74.21 -30.26
CA ILE A 105 79.81 73.51 -29.41
C ILE A 105 79.63 72.10 -29.99
N CYS A 106 79.54 71.11 -29.11
CA CYS A 106 79.33 69.72 -29.48
C CYS A 106 78.39 69.05 -28.48
N TYR A 107 77.75 67.99 -28.93
CA TYR A 107 76.95 67.10 -28.10
C TYR A 107 76.97 65.73 -28.76
N SER A 108 77.28 64.69 -28.00
CA SER A 108 77.39 63.32 -28.51
C SER A 108 76.18 62.44 -28.19
N GLY A 109 75.21 62.96 -27.43
CA GLY A 109 73.89 62.35 -27.21
C GLY A 109 72.91 62.62 -28.35
N ASP A 110 71.68 62.13 -28.21
CA ASP A 110 70.63 62.38 -29.19
C ASP A 110 70.24 63.86 -29.20
N LEU A 111 70.12 64.49 -30.36
CA LEU A 111 69.88 65.94 -30.43
C LEU A 111 68.53 66.35 -29.81
N ASP A 112 67.58 65.42 -29.73
CA ASP A 112 66.29 65.66 -29.11
C ASP A 112 66.37 65.79 -27.58
N THR A 113 67.44 65.28 -26.94
CA THR A 113 67.69 65.39 -25.49
C THR A 113 68.49 66.64 -25.11
N LEU A 114 69.00 67.39 -26.10
CA LEU A 114 69.87 68.53 -25.83
C LEU A 114 69.10 69.71 -25.24
N GLY A 115 69.41 70.05 -23.98
CA GLY A 115 68.77 71.14 -23.24
C GLY A 115 67.45 70.75 -22.55
N VAL A 116 67.12 69.46 -22.54
CA VAL A 116 66.01 68.88 -21.76
C VAL A 116 66.58 68.30 -20.47
N GLY A 117 65.93 68.55 -19.33
CA GLY A 117 66.37 68.05 -18.03
C GLY A 117 67.79 68.48 -17.66
N ALA A 118 68.61 67.52 -17.25
CA ALA A 118 70.02 67.73 -16.89
C ALA A 118 70.99 67.77 -18.09
N CYS A 119 70.53 67.49 -19.32
CA CYS A 119 71.40 67.30 -20.48
C CYS A 119 71.88 68.62 -21.12
N GLU A 120 73.20 68.81 -21.21
CA GLU A 120 73.82 70.04 -21.71
C GLU A 120 74.93 69.76 -22.75
N ALA A 121 75.09 70.67 -23.72
CA ALA A 121 76.16 70.61 -24.73
C ALA A 121 77.53 70.97 -24.14
N GLY A 122 78.57 70.28 -24.61
CA GLY A 122 79.95 70.56 -24.29
C GLY A 122 80.67 71.40 -25.36
N ARG A 123 82.00 71.47 -25.25
CA ARG A 123 82.87 72.12 -26.25
C ARG A 123 83.97 71.19 -26.73
N ALA A 124 84.17 71.16 -28.05
CA ALA A 124 85.25 70.42 -28.69
C ALA A 124 86.23 71.40 -29.33
N ARG A 125 87.53 71.15 -29.14
CA ARG A 125 88.61 71.96 -29.68
C ARG A 125 89.30 71.24 -30.83
N CYS A 126 89.55 71.93 -31.95
CA CYS A 126 90.29 71.40 -33.09
C CYS A 126 91.73 71.10 -32.66
N ARG A 127 92.21 69.88 -32.97
CA ARG A 127 93.57 69.44 -32.66
C ARG A 127 94.61 70.34 -33.35
N GLU A 128 95.77 70.49 -32.72
CA GLU A 128 96.85 71.37 -33.19
C GLU A 128 97.38 71.00 -34.59
N ASP A 129 97.21 69.76 -35.01
CA ASP A 129 97.59 69.26 -36.34
C ASP A 129 96.53 69.48 -37.43
N GLY A 130 95.39 70.12 -37.08
CA GLY A 130 94.29 70.41 -38.00
C GLY A 130 93.49 69.18 -38.44
N SER A 131 93.74 68.01 -37.84
CA SER A 131 93.16 66.72 -38.26
C SER A 131 91.69 66.51 -37.84
N GLY A 132 91.09 67.43 -37.10
CA GLY A 132 89.71 67.36 -36.62
C GLY A 132 89.53 67.79 -35.16
N PHE A 133 88.28 67.83 -34.70
CA PHE A 133 87.94 68.15 -33.31
C PHE A 133 88.22 66.98 -32.35
N GLY A 134 88.69 67.32 -31.14
CA GLY A 134 88.86 66.40 -30.01
C GLY A 134 87.52 65.99 -29.37
N PRO A 135 87.55 65.23 -28.25
CA PRO A 135 86.32 64.84 -27.54
C PRO A 135 85.55 66.06 -27.05
N CYS A 136 84.23 65.91 -26.92
CA CYS A 136 83.36 66.95 -26.40
C CYS A 136 83.51 67.06 -24.88
N LEU A 137 84.12 68.13 -24.39
CA LEU A 137 84.38 68.30 -22.96
C LEU A 137 83.25 69.10 -22.31
N GLY A 138 82.72 68.59 -21.20
CA GLY A 138 81.69 69.24 -20.40
C GLY A 138 80.25 68.95 -20.84
N GLU A 139 80.03 67.99 -21.74
CA GLU A 139 78.66 67.54 -22.05
C GLU A 139 78.06 66.69 -20.92
N VAL A 140 76.75 66.80 -20.73
CA VAL A 140 75.95 65.93 -19.84
C VAL A 140 74.99 65.12 -20.70
N LEU A 141 75.20 63.80 -20.72
CA LEU A 141 74.44 62.86 -21.54
C LEU A 141 73.27 62.26 -20.73
N PRO A 142 72.20 61.78 -21.41
CA PRO A 142 71.10 61.09 -20.76
C PRO A 142 71.58 59.94 -19.87
N ALA A 143 71.09 59.90 -18.62
CA ALA A 143 71.38 58.86 -17.65
C ALA A 143 70.09 58.37 -17.01
N ALA A 144 70.00 57.07 -16.70
CA ALA A 144 68.78 56.50 -16.14
C ALA A 144 68.35 57.19 -14.83
N GLU A 145 67.06 57.50 -14.70
CA GLU A 145 66.49 58.19 -13.54
C GLU A 145 66.67 57.44 -12.22
N THR A 146 66.73 58.20 -11.12
CA THR A 146 66.65 57.65 -9.76
C THR A 146 65.46 58.22 -9.02
N CYS A 147 64.73 57.40 -8.26
CA CYS A 147 63.56 57.80 -7.45
C CYS A 147 63.85 58.83 -6.32
N LEU A 148 65.07 59.38 -6.26
CA LEU A 148 65.56 60.23 -5.16
C LEU A 148 65.84 61.67 -5.62
N THR A 149 65.92 61.93 -6.93
CA THR A 149 66.27 63.25 -7.50
C THR A 149 65.09 63.82 -8.27
N PRO A 150 64.60 65.04 -7.96
CA PRO A 150 63.48 65.66 -8.68
C PRO A 150 63.93 66.30 -10.02
N VAL A 151 64.90 65.68 -10.71
CA VAL A 151 65.51 66.15 -11.95
C VAL A 151 65.27 65.10 -13.03
N ASP A 152 65.03 65.54 -14.25
CA ASP A 152 64.90 64.70 -15.46
C ASP A 152 66.31 64.30 -15.91
N ASP A 153 66.73 63.10 -15.51
CA ASP A 153 68.10 62.60 -15.65
C ASP A 153 68.35 61.95 -17.04
N ASP A 154 67.32 61.36 -17.67
CA ASP A 154 67.38 60.76 -19.02
C ASP A 154 66.82 61.67 -20.12
N CYS A 155 66.39 62.87 -19.75
CA CYS A 155 66.15 64.00 -20.62
C CYS A 155 65.01 63.76 -21.63
N ASP A 156 63.99 63.02 -21.19
CA ASP A 156 62.80 62.68 -21.98
C ASP A 156 61.62 63.65 -21.78
N GLY A 157 61.77 64.61 -20.86
CA GLY A 157 60.81 65.66 -20.54
C GLY A 157 59.93 65.35 -19.34
N ARG A 158 60.15 64.24 -18.62
CA ARG A 158 59.41 63.86 -17.42
C ARG A 158 60.36 63.57 -16.25
N THR A 159 59.82 63.37 -15.05
CA THR A 159 60.64 63.21 -13.84
C THR A 159 60.16 62.04 -13.00
N ASN A 160 61.08 61.14 -12.64
CA ASN A 160 60.92 60.01 -11.71
C ASN A 160 59.91 58.92 -12.14
N GLU A 161 59.96 58.47 -13.38
CA GLU A 161 59.02 57.51 -13.95
C GLU A 161 59.62 56.17 -14.40
N GLU A 162 60.92 56.10 -14.69
CA GLU A 162 61.51 54.86 -15.24
C GLU A 162 62.51 54.16 -14.28
N GLY A 163 62.65 54.67 -13.05
CA GLY A 163 63.44 54.04 -11.99
C GLY A 163 62.84 52.70 -11.52
N ALA A 164 63.66 51.63 -11.50
CA ALA A 164 63.25 50.31 -11.07
C ALA A 164 62.64 50.32 -9.65
N GLY A 165 61.31 50.22 -9.56
CA GLY A 165 60.56 50.05 -8.31
C GLY A 165 59.72 51.25 -7.83
N CYS A 166 59.60 52.34 -8.59
CA CYS A 166 58.73 53.47 -8.25
C CYS A 166 57.24 53.15 -8.53
N SER A 167 56.36 53.23 -7.52
CA SER A 167 54.91 52.94 -7.66
C SER A 167 53.98 54.08 -7.22
N CYS A 168 54.44 55.02 -6.40
CA CYS A 168 53.64 56.17 -5.93
C CYS A 168 54.54 57.31 -5.43
N VAL A 169 53.99 58.53 -5.28
CA VAL A 169 54.76 59.68 -4.79
C VAL A 169 55.00 59.56 -3.28
N PRO A 170 56.26 59.62 -2.79
CA PRO A 170 56.56 59.49 -1.37
C PRO A 170 55.71 60.41 -0.47
N GLY A 171 54.95 59.80 0.45
CA GLY A 171 54.11 60.51 1.42
C GLY A 171 52.69 60.88 0.96
N GLU A 172 52.35 60.66 -0.31
CA GLU A 172 51.01 60.87 -0.86
C GLU A 172 49.95 60.01 -0.15
N VAL A 173 48.73 60.51 0.00
CA VAL A 173 47.57 59.77 0.53
C VAL A 173 46.53 59.65 -0.57
N VAL A 174 46.16 58.42 -0.91
CA VAL A 174 45.17 58.12 -1.96
C VAL A 174 44.05 57.25 -1.41
N PRO A 175 42.83 57.32 -1.97
CA PRO A 175 41.75 56.41 -1.63
C PRO A 175 42.12 54.96 -2.02
N CYS A 176 41.62 54.01 -1.24
CA CYS A 176 41.86 52.59 -1.46
C CYS A 176 40.68 51.76 -0.98
N TYR A 177 40.52 50.59 -1.58
CA TYR A 177 39.60 49.56 -1.12
C TYR A 177 40.16 48.21 -1.53
N SER A 178 40.30 47.28 -0.59
CA SER A 178 40.88 45.96 -0.86
C SER A 178 39.82 44.84 -0.99
N GLY A 179 38.54 45.18 -0.89
CA GLY A 179 37.43 44.26 -1.10
C GLY A 179 37.17 43.93 -2.58
N PRO A 180 36.32 42.93 -2.85
CA PRO A 180 35.91 42.56 -4.21
C PRO A 180 35.34 43.76 -5.00
N ALA A 181 35.49 43.72 -6.33
CA ALA A 181 34.92 44.76 -7.18
C ALA A 181 33.38 44.75 -7.10
N GLY A 182 32.78 45.91 -6.83
CA GLY A 182 31.32 46.07 -6.73
C GLY A 182 30.76 46.12 -5.31
N THR A 183 31.55 45.81 -4.28
CA THR A 183 31.10 45.85 -2.87
C THR A 183 31.38 47.19 -2.18
N GLU A 184 32.19 48.06 -2.79
CA GLU A 184 32.51 49.38 -2.21
C GLU A 184 31.27 50.30 -2.23
N GLY A 185 30.83 50.75 -1.04
CA GLY A 185 29.67 51.61 -0.89
C GLY A 185 28.33 50.89 -0.87
N VAL A 186 28.34 49.55 -0.87
CA VAL A 186 27.16 48.69 -0.69
C VAL A 186 27.10 48.23 0.77
N GLY A 187 25.92 48.26 1.38
CA GLY A 187 25.74 47.90 2.79
C GLY A 187 26.63 48.72 3.73
N ARG A 188 27.38 48.03 4.60
CA ARG A 188 28.35 48.65 5.52
C ARG A 188 29.74 48.87 4.91
N CYS A 189 30.00 48.33 3.72
CA CYS A 189 31.34 48.35 3.12
C CYS A 189 31.73 49.74 2.64
N ALA A 190 32.94 50.16 3.02
CA ALA A 190 33.45 51.49 2.73
C ALA A 190 34.94 51.46 2.41
N GLY A 191 35.34 52.29 1.43
CA GLY A 191 36.75 52.57 1.11
C GLY A 191 37.50 53.26 2.25
N GLY A 192 38.80 53.01 2.33
CA GLY A 192 39.73 53.64 3.26
C GLY A 192 40.72 54.57 2.56
N THR A 193 41.80 54.90 3.26
CA THR A 193 42.92 55.67 2.69
C THR A 193 44.26 54.98 2.94
N ALA A 194 45.14 55.01 1.95
CA ALA A 194 46.47 54.42 2.02
C ALA A 194 47.52 55.49 1.76
N ARG A 195 48.60 55.46 2.54
CA ARG A 195 49.71 56.41 2.44
C ARG A 195 50.91 55.75 1.76
N CYS A 196 51.45 56.38 0.72
CA CYS A 196 52.66 55.94 0.05
C CYS A 196 53.87 55.99 1.00
N ARG A 197 54.70 54.95 0.98
CA ARG A 197 55.89 54.88 1.83
C ARG A 197 56.89 56.00 1.49
N PRO A 198 57.71 56.45 2.46
CA PRO A 198 58.72 57.49 2.23
C PRO A 198 59.77 57.17 1.16
N ASP A 199 59.89 55.91 0.74
CA ASP A 199 60.80 55.43 -0.29
C ASP A 199 60.15 55.35 -1.69
N GLY A 200 58.86 55.70 -1.84
CA GLY A 200 58.14 55.72 -3.11
C GLY A 200 57.85 54.34 -3.72
N THR A 201 58.20 53.27 -3.00
CA THR A 201 58.20 51.91 -3.55
C THR A 201 56.85 51.21 -3.52
N GLN A 202 55.95 51.58 -2.60
CA GLN A 202 54.61 51.00 -2.49
C GLN A 202 53.67 51.82 -1.60
N LEU A 203 52.36 51.67 -1.81
CA LEU A 203 51.35 52.10 -0.86
C LEU A 203 51.40 51.27 0.43
N GLY A 204 51.14 51.92 1.57
CA GLY A 204 50.88 51.28 2.86
C GLY A 204 49.50 50.59 2.91
N PRO A 205 49.15 49.94 4.04
CA PRO A 205 47.85 49.30 4.19
C PRO A 205 46.72 50.33 4.09
N CYS A 206 45.56 49.88 3.59
CA CYS A 206 44.37 50.71 3.52
C CYS A 206 43.79 50.87 4.94
N VAL A 207 43.83 52.09 5.47
CA VAL A 207 43.37 52.38 6.83
C VAL A 207 41.95 52.92 6.77
N GLY A 208 41.06 52.33 7.57
CA GLY A 208 39.67 52.75 7.71
C GLY A 208 38.70 52.11 6.73
N GLU A 209 39.15 51.13 5.92
CA GLU A 209 38.25 50.35 5.08
C GLU A 209 37.36 49.40 5.90
N VAL A 210 36.14 49.14 5.41
CA VAL A 210 35.23 48.12 5.93
C VAL A 210 35.01 47.09 4.82
N LEU A 211 35.49 45.87 5.04
CA LEU A 211 35.41 44.77 4.09
C LEU A 211 34.15 43.91 4.30
N PRO A 212 33.70 43.20 3.25
CA PRO A 212 32.65 42.18 3.37
C PRO A 212 32.97 41.18 4.48
N ALA A 213 31.97 40.87 5.29
CA ALA A 213 32.03 39.81 6.27
C ALA A 213 30.78 38.94 6.14
N PRO A 214 30.85 37.63 6.46
CA PRO A 214 29.66 36.78 6.47
C PRO A 214 28.56 37.38 7.34
N GLU A 215 27.32 37.29 6.87
CA GLU A 215 26.20 37.96 7.52
C GLU A 215 25.76 37.24 8.80
N THR A 216 25.06 37.98 9.65
CA THR A 216 24.36 37.42 10.80
C THR A 216 22.92 37.88 10.82
N CYS A 217 22.00 36.96 11.07
CA CYS A 217 20.55 37.18 10.97
C CYS A 217 19.98 37.99 12.16
N LEU A 218 20.86 38.62 12.93
CA LEU A 218 20.56 39.39 14.13
C LEU A 218 20.66 40.90 13.88
N THR A 219 21.23 41.32 12.75
CA THR A 219 21.50 42.73 12.44
C THR A 219 20.89 43.09 11.09
N PRO A 220 20.03 44.11 10.99
CA PRO A 220 19.39 44.52 9.73
C PRO A 220 20.35 45.35 8.85
N ILE A 221 21.56 44.84 8.62
CA ILE A 221 22.65 45.47 7.90
C ILE A 221 23.20 44.44 6.91
N ASP A 222 23.51 44.89 5.71
CA ASP A 222 24.16 44.13 4.65
C ASP A 222 25.66 44.03 4.98
N ASP A 223 26.06 42.88 5.53
CA ASP A 223 27.38 42.64 6.14
C ASP A 223 28.41 42.13 5.12
N ASP A 224 27.98 41.40 4.10
CA ASP A 224 28.81 40.88 3.00
C ASP A 224 28.73 41.74 1.73
N CYS A 225 27.91 42.79 1.75
CA CYS A 225 27.87 43.89 0.80
C CYS A 225 27.47 43.44 -0.61
N ASP A 226 26.56 42.47 -0.69
CA ASP A 226 26.00 41.94 -1.94
C ASP A 226 24.70 42.66 -2.38
N GLY A 227 24.19 43.55 -1.52
CA GLY A 227 22.98 44.34 -1.74
C GLY A 227 21.71 43.73 -1.13
N GLN A 228 21.82 42.59 -0.45
CA GLN A 228 20.76 41.93 0.32
C GLN A 228 21.08 42.02 1.82
N VAL A 229 20.10 41.73 2.68
CA VAL A 229 20.31 41.76 4.13
C VAL A 229 19.86 40.42 4.72
N ASN A 230 20.73 39.76 5.49
CA ASN A 230 20.41 38.54 6.25
C ASN A 230 20.04 37.32 5.39
N GLU A 231 20.82 37.04 4.35
CA GLU A 231 20.55 35.93 3.42
C GLU A 231 21.52 34.75 3.60
N GLU A 232 22.71 34.98 4.16
CA GLU A 232 23.76 33.98 4.32
C GLU A 232 24.35 33.97 5.75
N GLY A 233 24.07 32.91 6.53
CA GLY A 233 24.65 32.75 7.88
C GLY A 233 24.14 31.53 8.65
N ALA A 234 24.90 31.07 9.65
CA ALA A 234 24.58 29.85 10.42
C ALA A 234 23.27 29.91 11.25
N SER A 235 22.67 31.10 11.37
CA SER A 235 21.38 31.32 12.04
C SER A 235 20.24 31.70 11.09
N CYS A 236 20.48 31.72 9.77
CA CYS A 236 19.50 32.17 8.77
C CYS A 236 18.77 30.92 8.28
N VAL A 237 17.46 30.90 8.52
CA VAL A 237 16.61 29.74 8.24
C VAL A 237 15.92 29.90 6.89
N CYS A 238 15.61 31.13 6.48
CA CYS A 238 14.92 31.46 5.24
C CYS A 238 15.16 32.92 4.80
N PRO A 239 14.94 33.25 3.51
CA PRO A 239 15.01 34.63 3.03
C PRO A 239 13.98 35.55 3.70
N PRO A 240 14.37 36.73 4.23
CA PRO A 240 13.48 37.60 5.01
C PRO A 240 12.22 38.00 4.26
N SER A 241 11.08 37.91 4.95
CA SER A 241 9.75 38.26 4.41
C SER A 241 9.32 37.53 3.13
N GLN A 242 10.02 36.46 2.73
CA GLN A 242 9.62 35.64 1.58
C GLN A 242 8.76 34.45 2.01
N ARG A 243 7.90 33.99 1.09
CA ARG A 243 7.20 32.72 1.22
C ARG A 243 8.09 31.61 0.67
N VAL A 244 8.33 30.59 1.48
CA VAL A 244 9.13 29.42 1.10
C VAL A 244 8.30 28.15 1.28
N SER A 245 8.66 27.10 0.54
CA SER A 245 8.04 25.78 0.69
C SER A 245 8.35 25.23 2.08
N CYS A 246 7.37 24.59 2.69
CA CYS A 246 7.52 23.97 4.00
C CYS A 246 6.72 22.67 4.04
N TYR A 247 7.12 21.78 4.93
CA TYR A 247 6.40 20.56 5.24
C TYR A 247 6.82 20.11 6.63
N SER A 248 5.86 19.91 7.53
CA SER A 248 6.13 19.53 8.92
C SER A 248 5.98 18.04 9.19
N GLY A 249 5.60 17.25 8.18
CA GLY A 249 5.47 15.79 8.26
C GLY A 249 6.80 15.03 8.20
N PRO A 250 6.76 13.70 8.41
CA PRO A 250 7.94 12.83 8.34
C PRO A 250 8.70 12.93 7.00
N PRO A 251 10.04 12.84 6.99
CA PRO A 251 10.81 12.84 5.75
C PRO A 251 10.40 11.70 4.82
N GLY A 252 10.17 12.02 3.54
CA GLY A 252 9.76 11.04 2.52
C GLY A 252 8.25 10.99 2.24
N THR A 253 7.43 11.65 3.05
CA THR A 253 5.96 11.70 2.88
C THR A 253 5.48 12.97 2.15
N ALA A 254 6.36 13.97 1.97
CA ALA A 254 5.99 15.21 1.30
C ALA A 254 5.66 14.98 -0.17
N ASP A 255 4.50 15.47 -0.62
CA ASP A 255 4.02 15.36 -2.00
C ASP A 255 3.87 13.90 -2.49
N VAL A 256 3.59 12.98 -1.56
CA VAL A 256 3.22 11.58 -1.78
C VAL A 256 1.76 11.39 -1.34
N GLY A 257 0.96 10.69 -2.14
CA GLY A 257 -0.47 10.52 -1.86
C GLY A 257 -1.24 11.85 -1.80
N GLU A 258 -2.04 12.05 -0.76
CA GLU A 258 -2.72 13.33 -0.47
C GLU A 258 -1.86 14.32 0.33
N CYS A 259 -0.70 13.89 0.82
CA CYS A 259 0.21 14.81 1.50
C CYS A 259 0.74 15.85 0.53
N ALA A 260 0.75 17.09 0.97
CA ALA A 260 1.13 18.22 0.14
C ALA A 260 2.02 19.17 0.94
N SER A 261 3.11 19.61 0.33
CA SER A 261 3.94 20.68 0.85
C SER A 261 3.14 21.99 0.88
N GLY A 262 3.23 22.72 1.99
CA GLY A 262 2.61 24.03 2.17
C GLY A 262 3.56 25.20 1.89
N THR A 263 3.11 26.41 2.20
CA THR A 263 3.96 27.61 2.18
C THR A 263 3.99 28.32 3.52
N ALA A 264 5.18 28.71 3.98
CA ALA A 264 5.36 29.45 5.22
C ALA A 264 6.00 30.80 4.91
N LEU A 265 5.56 31.83 5.63
CA LEU A 265 6.14 33.16 5.57
C LEU A 265 7.33 33.23 6.52
N CYS A 266 8.49 33.59 6.00
CA CYS A 266 9.67 33.89 6.79
C CYS A 266 9.48 35.22 7.55
N ASP A 267 9.94 35.28 8.80
CA ASP A 267 9.92 36.53 9.55
C ASP A 267 10.80 37.63 8.89
N ALA A 268 10.65 38.86 9.37
CA ALA A 268 11.38 40.00 8.81
C ALA A 268 12.90 39.98 9.11
N GLN A 269 13.37 39.03 9.90
CA GLN A 269 14.77 38.87 10.30
C GLN A 269 15.45 37.66 9.62
N GLY A 270 14.72 36.83 8.88
CA GLY A 270 15.25 35.60 8.29
C GLY A 270 15.49 34.47 9.31
N THR A 271 15.00 34.63 10.55
CA THR A 271 15.38 33.78 11.69
C THR A 271 14.41 32.66 12.00
N SER A 272 13.17 32.75 11.54
CA SER A 272 12.15 31.72 11.77
C SER A 272 11.10 31.70 10.66
N LEU A 273 10.59 30.50 10.36
CA LEU A 273 9.40 30.33 9.54
C LEU A 273 8.14 30.40 10.40
N GLY A 274 7.11 31.08 9.90
CA GLY A 274 5.75 30.98 10.41
C GLY A 274 5.12 29.60 10.20
N PRO A 275 3.84 29.41 10.57
CA PRO A 275 3.13 28.16 10.34
C PRO A 275 3.08 27.84 8.84
N CYS A 276 3.16 26.55 8.52
CA CYS A 276 3.07 26.09 7.15
C CYS A 276 1.61 26.12 6.69
N GLU A 277 1.24 27.11 5.89
CA GLU A 277 -0.13 27.28 5.40
C GLU A 277 -0.36 26.38 4.19
N GLY A 278 -1.42 25.57 4.25
CA GLY A 278 -1.85 24.71 3.14
C GLY A 278 -1.08 23.40 3.01
N GLU A 279 -0.29 23.00 4.01
CA GLU A 279 0.26 21.65 4.06
C GLU A 279 -0.84 20.62 4.35
N ALA A 280 -0.73 19.44 3.76
CA ALA A 280 -1.49 18.25 4.13
C ALA A 280 -0.51 17.23 4.70
N LEU A 281 -0.73 16.86 5.96
CA LEU A 281 0.13 15.95 6.72
C LEU A 281 -0.41 14.52 6.69
N PRO A 282 0.45 13.50 6.87
CA PRO A 282 0.01 12.12 6.91
C PRO A 282 -1.08 11.94 7.95
N GLN A 283 -2.19 11.37 7.51
CA GLN A 283 -3.28 10.94 8.37
C GLN A 283 -3.28 9.42 8.45
N PRO A 284 -3.93 8.83 9.47
CA PRO A 284 -4.21 7.40 9.45
C PRO A 284 -5.05 7.02 8.22
N GLU A 285 -4.75 5.87 7.62
CA GLU A 285 -5.40 5.36 6.41
C GLU A 285 -6.93 5.30 6.49
N SER A 286 -7.60 5.79 5.43
CA SER A 286 -9.04 5.65 5.26
C SER A 286 -9.38 4.61 4.21
N CYS A 287 -9.81 3.43 4.65
CA CYS A 287 -10.17 2.33 3.73
C CYS A 287 -11.45 2.58 2.90
N ALA A 288 -12.08 3.76 3.02
CA ALA A 288 -13.25 4.16 2.25
C ALA A 288 -12.89 4.77 0.88
N THR A 289 -11.62 5.14 0.67
CA THR A 289 -11.17 5.83 -0.54
C THR A 289 -9.90 5.17 -1.11
N PRO A 290 -9.72 5.13 -2.44
CA PRO A 290 -8.51 4.58 -3.07
C PRO A 290 -7.40 5.64 -3.08
N VAL A 291 -7.02 6.10 -1.90
CA VAL A 291 -6.12 7.23 -1.68
C VAL A 291 -5.08 6.82 -0.64
N ASP A 292 -3.88 7.37 -0.76
CA ASP A 292 -2.73 7.15 0.14
C ASP A 292 -2.76 8.30 1.17
N ASP A 293 -3.34 8.03 2.34
CA ASP A 293 -3.62 9.02 3.39
C ASP A 293 -2.43 9.17 4.35
N ASP A 294 -1.67 8.10 4.61
CA ASP A 294 -0.46 8.09 5.43
C ASP A 294 0.83 8.38 4.63
N CYS A 295 0.69 8.51 3.31
CA CYS A 295 1.69 9.02 2.39
C CYS A 295 2.96 8.18 2.38
N ASP A 296 2.81 6.86 2.54
CA ASP A 296 3.90 5.88 2.49
C ASP A 296 4.21 5.38 1.07
N GLY A 297 3.38 5.79 0.09
CA GLY A 297 3.52 5.48 -1.32
C GLY A 297 2.74 4.26 -1.78
N GLU A 298 2.02 3.61 -0.89
CA GLU A 298 1.06 2.57 -1.19
C GLU A 298 -0.37 3.01 -0.83
N VAL A 299 -1.40 2.30 -1.31
CA VAL A 299 -2.80 2.70 -1.09
C VAL A 299 -3.50 1.58 -0.33
N ASN A 300 -4.05 1.87 0.86
CA ASN A 300 -4.78 0.92 1.71
C ASN A 300 -3.95 -0.27 2.27
N GLU A 301 -2.68 -0.06 2.64
CA GLU A 301 -1.77 -1.18 2.99
C GLU A 301 -1.49 -1.36 4.51
N GLY A 302 -2.33 -0.83 5.40
CA GLY A 302 -2.15 -0.90 6.85
C GLY A 302 -2.94 -2.02 7.55
N GLY A 303 -2.25 -3.00 8.17
CA GLY A 303 -2.86 -4.06 8.98
C GLY A 303 -3.71 -3.59 10.18
N SER A 304 -4.58 -4.49 10.67
CA SER A 304 -5.70 -4.36 11.63
C SER A 304 -6.71 -3.22 11.44
N ASP A 305 -6.31 -2.09 10.87
CA ASP A 305 -7.22 -0.95 10.64
C ASP A 305 -7.66 -0.84 9.16
N CYS A 306 -6.89 -1.38 8.20
CA CYS A 306 -7.30 -1.57 6.79
C CYS A 306 -7.12 -3.01 6.27
N ALA A 307 -7.08 -4.00 7.17
CA ALA A 307 -7.68 -5.27 6.78
C ALA A 307 -9.18 -4.99 6.53
N PRO A 308 -9.84 -5.59 5.53
CA PRO A 308 -11.30 -5.61 5.48
C PRO A 308 -11.81 -6.42 6.68
N GLY A 309 -11.64 -5.91 7.89
CA GLY A 309 -12.14 -6.52 9.11
C GLY A 309 -13.65 -6.47 9.08
N ILE A 310 -14.28 -7.32 9.88
CA ILE A 310 -15.72 -7.23 10.00
C ILE A 310 -16.15 -5.93 10.67
N THR A 311 -17.21 -5.31 10.15
CA THR A 311 -17.96 -4.31 10.90
C THR A 311 -19.06 -5.02 11.68
N ALA A 312 -18.99 -4.98 13.02
CA ALA A 312 -20.06 -5.47 13.86
C ALA A 312 -21.19 -4.45 13.94
N GLN A 313 -22.34 -4.77 13.35
CA GLN A 313 -23.53 -3.92 13.41
C GLN A 313 -24.14 -3.96 14.82
N TRP A 314 -24.14 -5.13 15.44
CA TRP A 314 -24.42 -5.32 16.85
C TRP A 314 -23.86 -6.66 17.33
N VAL A 315 -23.51 -6.71 18.61
CA VAL A 315 -23.04 -7.91 19.30
C VAL A 315 -23.81 -8.06 20.61
N LYS A 316 -24.28 -9.27 20.91
CA LYS A 316 -25.03 -9.61 22.12
C LYS A 316 -24.33 -10.74 22.87
N GLN A 317 -24.07 -10.52 24.16
CA GLN A 317 -23.68 -11.58 25.09
C GLN A 317 -24.94 -12.19 25.70
N LEU A 318 -25.12 -13.51 25.54
CA LEU A 318 -26.32 -14.24 25.92
C LEU A 318 -25.95 -15.36 26.90
N SER A 319 -25.73 -15.03 28.17
CA SER A 319 -25.36 -16.01 29.18
C SER A 319 -26.53 -16.95 29.52
N GLY A 320 -26.23 -18.24 29.78
CA GLY A 320 -27.22 -19.21 30.27
C GLY A 320 -28.10 -19.86 29.18
N ILE A 321 -27.81 -19.61 27.91
CA ILE A 321 -28.46 -20.27 26.77
C ILE A 321 -27.44 -21.11 25.97
N SER A 322 -27.97 -22.07 25.23
CA SER A 322 -27.27 -22.78 24.16
C SER A 322 -28.02 -22.50 22.87
N ILE A 323 -27.38 -21.82 21.92
CA ILE A 323 -27.91 -21.65 20.57
C ILE A 323 -27.66 -22.96 19.82
N SER A 324 -28.65 -23.40 19.04
CA SER A 324 -28.58 -24.64 18.25
C SER A 324 -28.89 -24.41 16.78
N ALA A 325 -29.48 -23.26 16.43
CA ALA A 325 -29.71 -22.88 15.05
C ALA A 325 -29.85 -21.36 14.91
N VAL A 326 -29.46 -20.84 13.76
CA VAL A 326 -29.58 -19.44 13.36
C VAL A 326 -30.10 -19.40 11.93
N ALA A 327 -31.03 -18.49 11.64
CA ALA A 327 -31.48 -18.21 10.28
C ALA A 327 -31.66 -16.70 10.08
N VAL A 328 -31.64 -16.26 8.82
CA VAL A 328 -32.07 -14.93 8.41
C VAL A 328 -33.33 -15.07 7.57
N ASP A 329 -34.35 -14.25 7.81
CA ASP A 329 -35.57 -14.25 6.99
C ASP A 329 -35.47 -13.30 5.79
N ALA A 330 -36.45 -13.36 4.89
CA ALA A 330 -36.52 -12.51 3.70
C ALA A 330 -36.67 -11.01 3.99
N PHE A 331 -36.86 -10.62 5.26
CA PHE A 331 -36.93 -9.23 5.72
C PHE A 331 -35.67 -8.83 6.50
N GLU A 332 -34.57 -9.58 6.38
CA GLU A 332 -33.28 -9.33 7.04
C GLU A 332 -33.31 -9.47 8.58
N ASN A 333 -34.35 -10.10 9.12
CA ASN A 333 -34.42 -10.37 10.56
C ASN A 333 -33.58 -11.59 10.93
N THR A 334 -32.93 -11.52 12.08
CA THR A 334 -32.18 -12.63 12.66
C THR A 334 -33.09 -13.50 13.52
N LEU A 335 -33.12 -14.80 13.27
CA LEU A 335 -33.78 -15.79 14.12
C LEU A 335 -32.76 -16.68 14.80
N ILE A 336 -32.99 -16.96 16.07
CA ILE A 336 -32.21 -17.94 16.83
C ILE A 336 -33.15 -18.93 17.51
N ALA A 337 -32.70 -20.17 17.60
CA ALA A 337 -33.37 -21.19 18.38
C ALA A 337 -32.35 -22.03 19.16
N GLY A 338 -32.79 -22.60 20.28
CA GLY A 338 -31.91 -23.41 21.11
C GLY A 338 -32.57 -23.84 22.40
N SER A 339 -31.77 -23.92 23.48
CA SER A 339 -32.25 -24.25 24.82
C SER A 339 -31.67 -23.36 25.93
N PHE A 340 -32.36 -23.28 27.07
CA PHE A 340 -31.92 -22.51 28.25
C PHE A 340 -32.30 -23.22 29.55
N ARG A 341 -31.57 -22.97 30.64
CA ARG A 341 -31.79 -23.65 31.96
C ARG A 341 -32.16 -22.72 33.11
N GLY A 342 -31.99 -21.42 32.94
CA GLY A 342 -32.26 -20.40 33.96
C GLY A 342 -32.94 -19.19 33.34
N PRO A 343 -33.50 -18.28 34.14
CA PRO A 343 -34.16 -17.10 33.59
C PRO A 343 -33.20 -16.32 32.68
N VAL A 344 -33.65 -16.02 31.46
CA VAL A 344 -32.92 -15.28 30.44
C VAL A 344 -33.81 -14.16 29.91
N ASP A 345 -33.22 -13.03 29.55
CA ASP A 345 -33.91 -11.98 28.81
C ASP A 345 -33.20 -11.78 27.47
N LEU A 346 -33.93 -11.97 26.39
CA LEU A 346 -33.44 -11.80 25.02
C LEU A 346 -33.84 -10.45 24.43
N GLY A 347 -34.32 -9.50 25.24
CA GLY A 347 -34.74 -8.16 24.82
C GLY A 347 -36.24 -8.02 24.57
N ALA A 348 -37.02 -9.10 24.66
CA ALA A 348 -38.48 -9.11 24.55
C ALA A 348 -39.17 -9.36 25.92
N GLY A 349 -38.42 -9.23 27.02
CA GLY A 349 -38.85 -9.54 28.37
C GLY A 349 -38.32 -10.89 28.87
N PRO A 350 -38.47 -11.15 30.19
CA PRO A 350 -37.87 -12.31 30.82
C PRO A 350 -38.56 -13.62 30.39
N LEU A 351 -37.76 -14.55 29.87
CA LEU A 351 -38.09 -15.95 29.75
C LEU A 351 -37.62 -16.67 31.01
N ALA A 352 -38.51 -17.38 31.70
CA ALA A 352 -38.17 -18.13 32.90
C ALA A 352 -38.55 -19.60 32.69
N PRO A 353 -37.63 -20.54 32.93
CA PRO A 353 -37.97 -21.96 32.84
C PRO A 353 -38.94 -22.30 33.98
N ARG A 354 -39.91 -23.15 33.68
CA ARG A 354 -40.91 -23.65 34.63
C ARG A 354 -40.46 -24.92 35.32
N ASP A 355 -39.55 -25.66 34.71
CA ASP A 355 -39.03 -26.94 35.21
C ASP A 355 -37.49 -26.91 35.41
N ILE A 356 -36.92 -28.02 35.92
CA ILE A 356 -35.49 -28.18 36.21
C ILE A 356 -34.63 -28.58 35.00
N GLY A 357 -35.27 -28.95 33.88
CA GLY A 357 -34.62 -29.33 32.63
C GLY A 357 -34.36 -28.14 31.70
N PRO A 358 -33.57 -28.32 30.62
CA PRO A 358 -33.48 -27.31 29.58
C PRO A 358 -34.84 -27.14 28.88
N GLU A 359 -35.20 -25.91 28.55
CA GLU A 359 -36.39 -25.57 27.76
C GLU A 359 -35.98 -25.00 26.41
N ALA A 360 -36.76 -25.30 25.36
CA ALA A 360 -36.49 -24.78 24.03
C ALA A 360 -36.94 -23.33 23.92
N PHE A 361 -36.24 -22.51 23.15
CA PHE A 361 -36.68 -21.14 22.86
C PHE A 361 -36.55 -20.83 21.38
N VAL A 362 -37.30 -19.82 20.96
CA VAL A 362 -37.11 -19.13 19.68
C VAL A 362 -37.16 -17.63 19.93
N ALA A 363 -36.27 -16.89 19.29
CA ALA A 363 -36.26 -15.44 19.31
C ALA A 363 -36.01 -14.89 17.91
N LYS A 364 -36.58 -13.73 17.64
CA LYS A 364 -36.44 -12.99 16.39
C LYS A 364 -36.03 -11.55 16.70
N PHE A 365 -35.02 -11.07 16.00
CA PHE A 365 -34.48 -9.73 16.09
C PHE A 365 -34.60 -9.03 14.74
N ASP A 366 -34.92 -7.74 14.77
CA ASP A 366 -34.84 -6.91 13.57
C ASP A 366 -33.39 -6.67 13.14
N PRO A 367 -33.14 -6.08 11.96
CA PRO A 367 -31.78 -5.81 11.48
C PRO A 367 -30.96 -4.93 12.43
N SER A 368 -31.61 -4.09 13.26
CA SER A 368 -30.95 -3.23 14.26
C SER A 368 -30.59 -3.98 15.55
N GLY A 369 -31.08 -5.20 15.71
CA GLY A 369 -30.87 -6.04 16.87
C GLY A 369 -31.94 -5.86 17.96
N GLU A 370 -33.03 -5.14 17.70
CA GLU A 370 -34.16 -5.08 18.64
C GLU A 370 -34.96 -6.39 18.57
N ALA A 371 -35.35 -6.94 19.72
CA ALA A 371 -36.11 -8.19 19.74
C ALA A 371 -37.56 -7.94 19.32
N LEU A 372 -38.00 -8.54 18.21
CA LEU A 372 -39.38 -8.51 17.74
C LEU A 372 -40.27 -9.45 18.57
N PHE A 373 -39.76 -10.64 18.89
CA PHE A 373 -40.35 -11.54 19.87
C PHE A 373 -39.31 -12.49 20.44
N ALA A 374 -39.58 -13.02 21.62
CA ALA A 374 -38.92 -14.20 22.15
C ALA A 374 -39.93 -15.00 22.97
N PHE A 375 -39.95 -16.32 22.81
CA PHE A 375 -40.79 -17.19 23.62
C PHE A 375 -40.16 -18.57 23.82
N THR A 376 -40.58 -19.22 24.89
CA THR A 376 -40.16 -20.59 25.25
C THR A 376 -41.21 -21.60 24.82
N PHE A 377 -40.72 -22.78 24.46
CA PHE A 377 -41.50 -23.99 24.35
C PHE A 377 -41.42 -24.73 25.69
N GLU A 378 -42.42 -24.47 26.54
CA GLU A 378 -42.56 -25.09 27.86
C GLU A 378 -42.51 -26.63 27.79
N GLY A 379 -41.52 -27.23 28.44
CA GLY A 379 -41.45 -28.67 28.67
C GLY A 379 -40.13 -29.19 29.17
N ASP A 380 -40.18 -30.24 29.99
CA ASP A 380 -39.00 -30.93 30.51
C ASP A 380 -38.12 -31.44 29.36
N ASP A 381 -36.89 -30.97 29.27
CA ASP A 381 -35.90 -31.48 28.30
C ASP A 381 -36.29 -31.21 26.84
N SER A 382 -36.72 -29.97 26.57
CA SER A 382 -37.02 -29.50 25.22
C SER A 382 -35.81 -28.76 24.61
N ALA A 383 -35.55 -29.01 23.33
CA ALA A 383 -34.50 -28.32 22.57
C ALA A 383 -34.93 -28.13 21.12
N ALA A 384 -34.78 -26.92 20.60
CA ALA A 384 -34.81 -26.69 19.16
C ALA A 384 -33.49 -27.16 18.54
N HIS A 385 -33.56 -27.84 17.41
CA HIS A 385 -32.41 -28.40 16.70
C HIS A 385 -32.06 -27.60 15.46
N ASP A 386 -33.07 -27.20 14.68
CA ASP A 386 -32.86 -26.50 13.43
C ASP A 386 -34.02 -25.55 13.10
N ILE A 387 -33.76 -24.52 12.29
CA ILE A 387 -34.71 -23.47 11.92
C ILE A 387 -34.55 -23.06 10.45
N ALA A 388 -35.67 -22.98 9.73
CA ALA A 388 -35.71 -22.50 8.36
C ALA A 388 -36.78 -21.42 8.19
N THR A 389 -36.61 -20.57 7.16
CA THR A 389 -37.54 -19.50 6.80
C THR A 389 -37.98 -19.64 5.34
N ASP A 390 -39.19 -19.18 5.03
CA ASP A 390 -39.67 -19.10 3.64
C ASP A 390 -39.67 -17.65 3.14
N ALA A 391 -39.93 -17.44 1.85
CA ALA A 391 -39.93 -16.12 1.23
C ALA A 391 -41.01 -15.16 1.81
N SER A 392 -41.99 -15.68 2.55
CA SER A 392 -42.99 -14.86 3.25
C SER A 392 -42.58 -14.55 4.70
N GLY A 393 -41.42 -15.05 5.16
CA GLY A 393 -40.92 -14.93 6.52
C GLY A 393 -41.58 -15.88 7.52
N ASN A 394 -42.33 -16.89 7.06
CA ASN A 394 -42.80 -17.94 7.96
C ASN A 394 -41.59 -18.75 8.46
N ILE A 395 -41.77 -19.43 9.58
CA ILE A 395 -40.67 -20.09 10.31
C ILE A 395 -41.02 -21.56 10.47
N ALA A 396 -40.13 -22.46 10.06
CA ALA A 396 -40.21 -23.88 10.39
C ALA A 396 -39.16 -24.18 11.46
N LEU A 397 -39.61 -24.73 12.59
CA LEU A 397 -38.77 -25.10 13.71
C LEU A 397 -38.80 -26.61 13.90
N LEU A 398 -37.62 -27.21 13.85
CA LEU A 398 -37.42 -28.63 14.13
C LEU A 398 -36.85 -28.79 15.54
N GLY A 399 -37.42 -29.69 16.34
CA GLY A 399 -36.94 -29.89 17.70
C GLY A 399 -37.60 -31.00 18.48
N ARG A 400 -37.11 -31.20 19.70
CA ARG A 400 -37.72 -32.04 20.73
C ARG A 400 -38.57 -31.16 21.62
N PHE A 401 -39.87 -31.41 21.63
CA PHE A 401 -40.84 -30.66 22.44
C PHE A 401 -41.67 -31.65 23.24
N SER A 402 -41.48 -31.68 24.55
CA SER A 402 -41.92 -32.79 25.42
C SER A 402 -43.24 -32.54 26.15
N LYS A 403 -43.69 -31.29 26.28
CA LYS A 403 -44.91 -30.92 27.04
C LYS A 403 -45.68 -29.80 26.34
N PRO A 404 -46.91 -29.50 26.78
CA PRO A 404 -47.72 -28.43 26.23
C PRO A 404 -47.05 -27.05 26.33
N VAL A 405 -46.92 -26.43 25.16
CA VAL A 405 -46.42 -25.07 24.99
C VAL A 405 -47.58 -24.15 24.63
N ALA A 406 -47.71 -23.04 25.34
CA ALA A 406 -48.47 -21.89 24.85
C ALA A 406 -47.57 -21.04 23.94
N VAL A 407 -47.69 -21.21 22.63
CA VAL A 407 -47.29 -20.14 21.70
C VAL A 407 -48.32 -19.01 21.88
N HIS A 408 -47.86 -17.76 21.90
CA HIS A 408 -48.69 -16.55 22.03
C HIS A 408 -50.09 -16.77 21.43
N LEU A 409 -51.14 -16.76 22.29
CA LEU A 409 -52.57 -17.10 22.02
C LEU A 409 -53.09 -18.51 22.43
N GLY A 410 -52.42 -19.24 23.33
CA GLY A 410 -53.09 -20.31 24.09
C GLY A 410 -53.37 -21.61 23.33
N VAL A 411 -52.52 -21.95 22.35
CA VAL A 411 -52.58 -23.24 21.69
C VAL A 411 -51.85 -24.30 22.51
N VAL A 412 -52.36 -25.54 22.56
CA VAL A 412 -51.83 -26.65 23.37
C VAL A 412 -51.20 -27.71 22.47
N VAL A 413 -50.04 -28.25 22.87
CA VAL A 413 -49.32 -29.33 22.17
C VAL A 413 -49.22 -30.57 23.07
N TYR A 414 -49.62 -31.77 22.59
CA TYR A 414 -49.67 -33.01 23.39
C TYR A 414 -48.72 -34.10 22.83
N GLU A 415 -47.87 -34.65 23.71
CA GLU A 415 -47.08 -35.91 23.75
C GLU A 415 -46.24 -36.43 22.55
N ASP A 416 -44.94 -36.63 22.84
CA ASP A 416 -43.81 -37.39 22.22
C ASP A 416 -42.82 -36.77 21.20
N TYR A 417 -41.57 -36.80 21.69
CA TYR A 417 -40.18 -36.84 21.21
C TYR A 417 -39.61 -36.15 19.97
N HIS A 418 -40.31 -35.89 18.87
CA HIS A 418 -39.73 -35.09 17.75
C HIS A 418 -40.84 -34.44 16.91
N ARG A 419 -40.84 -33.11 16.78
CA ARG A 419 -41.87 -32.39 16.02
C ARG A 419 -41.28 -31.32 15.14
N ILE A 420 -42.12 -30.95 14.19
CA ILE A 420 -41.97 -29.73 13.43
C ILE A 420 -43.12 -28.79 13.73
N VAL A 421 -42.77 -27.52 13.91
CA VAL A 421 -43.71 -26.44 14.16
C VAL A 421 -43.53 -25.42 13.06
N LYS A 422 -44.63 -25.02 12.40
CA LYS A 422 -44.62 -23.89 11.47
C LYS A 422 -45.30 -22.69 12.10
N LEU A 423 -44.61 -21.55 12.09
CA LEU A 423 -45.06 -20.28 12.63
C LEU A 423 -45.18 -19.23 11.51
N ASP A 424 -46.05 -18.25 11.71
CA ASP A 424 -46.09 -17.04 10.90
C ASP A 424 -44.93 -16.09 11.26
N PRO A 425 -44.69 -15.01 10.51
CA PRO A 425 -43.56 -14.11 10.75
C PRO A 425 -43.60 -13.38 12.09
N SER A 426 -44.76 -13.34 12.76
CA SER A 426 -44.96 -12.76 14.09
C SER A 426 -44.82 -13.77 15.23
N GLY A 427 -44.53 -15.03 14.90
CA GLY A 427 -44.40 -16.12 15.86
C GLY A 427 -45.71 -16.82 16.20
N GLY A 428 -46.83 -16.51 15.51
CA GLY A 428 -48.10 -17.20 15.67
C GLY A 428 -48.05 -18.61 15.08
N LEU A 429 -48.66 -19.60 15.75
CA LEU A 429 -48.69 -20.98 15.24
C LEU A 429 -49.58 -21.11 14.00
N LEU A 430 -49.02 -21.57 12.88
CA LEU A 430 -49.78 -21.95 11.69
C LEU A 430 -50.23 -23.41 11.81
N TRP A 431 -49.28 -24.32 12.00
CA TRP A 431 -49.55 -25.73 12.21
C TRP A 431 -48.39 -26.41 12.91
N LYS A 432 -48.64 -27.64 13.35
CA LYS A 432 -47.64 -28.56 13.90
C LYS A 432 -47.85 -29.94 13.29
N SER A 433 -46.77 -30.65 13.05
CA SER A 433 -46.83 -32.05 12.64
C SER A 433 -45.98 -32.90 13.57
N ASP A 434 -46.55 -34.04 13.94
CA ASP A 434 -45.91 -35.05 14.76
C ASP A 434 -45.51 -36.21 13.85
N PHE A 435 -44.28 -36.70 14.00
CA PHE A 435 -43.80 -37.87 13.27
C PHE A 435 -44.05 -39.14 14.09
N LYS A 436 -45.29 -39.38 14.48
CA LYS A 436 -45.68 -40.67 15.07
C LYS A 436 -46.03 -41.64 13.96
N GLU A 437 -45.02 -42.30 13.40
CA GLU A 437 -45.28 -43.58 12.78
C GLU A 437 -44.90 -44.67 13.79
N GLU A 438 -45.91 -45.23 14.45
CA GLU A 438 -45.79 -46.40 15.31
C GLU A 438 -45.51 -47.64 14.45
N VAL A 439 -44.44 -47.59 13.65
CA VAL A 439 -43.90 -48.79 13.05
C VAL A 439 -43.35 -49.57 14.24
N ARG A 440 -43.76 -50.82 14.40
CA ARG A 440 -43.12 -51.75 15.31
C ARG A 440 -42.52 -52.81 14.41
N ASP A 441 -41.27 -53.19 14.66
CA ASP A 441 -40.73 -54.35 13.95
C ASP A 441 -41.60 -55.59 14.28
N SER A 442 -41.39 -56.68 13.54
CA SER A 442 -42.07 -57.96 13.81
C SER A 442 -41.90 -58.52 15.24
N ARG A 443 -41.08 -57.89 16.09
CA ARG A 443 -40.79 -58.24 17.50
C ARG A 443 -41.27 -57.17 18.50
N GLY A 444 -41.87 -56.07 18.05
CA GLY A 444 -42.39 -55.00 18.90
C GLY A 444 -41.41 -53.89 19.28
N ALA A 445 -40.21 -53.84 18.69
CA ALA A 445 -39.21 -52.81 18.99
C ALA A 445 -39.61 -51.45 18.36
N GLU A 446 -39.43 -50.38 19.14
CA GLU A 446 -39.73 -48.99 18.79
C GLU A 446 -38.57 -48.37 17.99
N TYR A 447 -38.87 -47.69 16.88
CA TYR A 447 -37.86 -47.04 16.03
C TYR A 447 -37.41 -45.73 16.67
N GLN A 448 -36.10 -45.46 16.61
CA GLN A 448 -35.57 -44.13 16.89
C GLN A 448 -35.22 -43.45 15.56
N GLU A 449 -35.97 -42.40 15.24
CA GLU A 449 -35.66 -41.47 14.16
C GLU A 449 -34.93 -40.24 14.72
N PHE A 450 -33.88 -39.84 14.01
CA PHE A 450 -33.14 -38.62 14.25
C PHE A 450 -33.46 -37.67 13.09
N ASN A 451 -34.24 -36.63 13.36
CA ASN A 451 -34.43 -35.54 12.40
C ASN A 451 -33.23 -34.59 12.54
N ASN A 452 -32.49 -34.40 11.44
CA ASN A 452 -31.21 -33.69 11.44
C ASN A 452 -31.37 -32.23 10.99
N ALA A 453 -32.09 -31.97 9.89
CA ALA A 453 -32.23 -30.64 9.31
C ALA A 453 -33.62 -30.38 8.71
N VAL A 454 -33.96 -29.10 8.55
CA VAL A 454 -35.20 -28.61 7.96
C VAL A 454 -34.94 -27.55 6.90
N ALA A 455 -35.69 -27.59 5.80
CA ALA A 455 -35.72 -26.52 4.80
C ALA A 455 -37.15 -26.19 4.37
N MET A 456 -37.33 -25.02 3.78
CA MET A 456 -38.58 -24.64 3.12
C MET A 456 -38.33 -24.18 1.69
N ASN A 457 -39.30 -24.43 0.81
CA ASN A 457 -39.31 -23.84 -0.52
C ASN A 457 -40.10 -22.52 -0.55
N ALA A 458 -40.08 -21.84 -1.70
CA ALA A 458 -40.83 -20.59 -1.90
C ALA A 458 -42.35 -20.75 -1.77
N ALA A 459 -42.90 -21.95 -1.95
CA ALA A 459 -44.33 -22.24 -1.72
C ALA A 459 -44.66 -22.43 -0.23
N GLY A 460 -43.64 -22.49 0.63
CA GLY A 460 -43.75 -22.75 2.07
C GLY A 460 -43.89 -24.24 2.42
N ASP A 461 -43.74 -25.17 1.47
CA ASP A 461 -43.64 -26.59 1.79
C ASP A 461 -42.40 -26.83 2.64
N VAL A 462 -42.50 -27.79 3.56
CA VAL A 462 -41.45 -28.04 4.56
C VAL A 462 -40.81 -29.40 4.30
N PHE A 463 -39.50 -29.41 4.28
CA PHE A 463 -38.68 -30.59 4.01
C PHE A 463 -37.88 -30.95 5.26
N VAL A 464 -37.92 -32.21 5.65
CA VAL A 464 -37.17 -32.72 6.81
C VAL A 464 -36.34 -33.91 6.39
N VAL A 465 -35.07 -33.88 6.76
CA VAL A 465 -34.14 -35.00 6.54
C VAL A 465 -33.63 -35.56 7.85
N GLY A 466 -33.18 -36.82 7.80
CA GLY A 466 -32.68 -37.48 8.98
C GLY A 466 -32.25 -38.91 8.74
N ALA A 467 -32.14 -39.65 9.84
CA ALA A 467 -31.80 -41.07 9.86
C ALA A 467 -32.72 -41.86 10.79
N SER A 468 -32.98 -43.11 10.45
CA SER A 468 -33.77 -44.08 11.21
C SER A 468 -32.90 -45.27 11.60
N ARG A 469 -33.10 -45.84 12.80
CA ARG A 469 -32.39 -47.06 13.23
C ARG A 469 -33.31 -48.28 13.19
N GLU A 470 -32.94 -49.31 12.42
CA GLU A 470 -33.62 -50.61 12.44
C GLU A 470 -32.75 -51.68 13.15
N PRO A 471 -33.26 -52.49 14.11
CA PRO A 471 -32.44 -53.48 14.82
C PRO A 471 -32.13 -54.79 14.06
N VAL A 472 -32.69 -55.00 12.87
CA VAL A 472 -32.79 -56.36 12.27
C VAL A 472 -32.18 -56.51 10.87
N MET A 473 -31.99 -55.44 10.08
CA MET A 473 -31.52 -55.53 8.68
C MET A 473 -30.42 -54.51 8.30
N GLY A 474 -29.82 -53.79 9.26
CA GLY A 474 -28.79 -52.75 9.04
C GLY A 474 -28.63 -51.89 10.29
N SER A 475 -27.72 -50.92 10.32
CA SER A 475 -27.50 -50.03 11.49
C SER A 475 -28.11 -48.62 11.38
N GLY A 476 -28.60 -48.21 10.20
CA GLY A 476 -29.55 -47.11 10.02
C GLY A 476 -29.79 -46.65 8.56
N ASP A 477 -30.99 -46.16 8.24
CA ASP A 477 -31.38 -45.65 6.91
C ASP A 477 -31.72 -44.16 6.94
N GLY A 478 -31.31 -43.41 5.93
CA GLY A 478 -31.66 -41.99 5.76
C GLY A 478 -33.13 -41.81 5.36
N PHE A 479 -33.71 -40.63 5.57
CA PHE A 479 -35.02 -40.30 5.02
C PHE A 479 -35.15 -38.84 4.61
N VAL A 480 -36.07 -38.60 3.67
CA VAL A 480 -36.52 -37.26 3.25
C VAL A 480 -38.04 -37.23 3.34
N ARG A 481 -38.59 -36.20 3.98
CA ARG A 481 -40.03 -35.95 4.11
C ARG A 481 -40.39 -34.62 3.48
N LYS A 482 -41.53 -34.57 2.80
CA LYS A 482 -42.19 -33.34 2.39
C LYS A 482 -43.52 -33.20 3.12
N LEU A 483 -43.72 -32.05 3.74
CA LEU A 483 -44.96 -31.63 4.38
C LEU A 483 -45.57 -30.47 3.58
N ASP A 484 -46.88 -30.51 3.39
CA ASP A 484 -47.63 -29.44 2.75
C ASP A 484 -47.53 -28.15 3.57
N GLY A 485 -47.15 -27.06 2.91
CA GLY A 485 -46.83 -25.80 3.58
C GLY A 485 -48.00 -25.12 4.29
N ALA A 486 -49.24 -25.41 3.88
CA ALA A 486 -50.44 -24.81 4.43
C ALA A 486 -51.06 -25.63 5.57
N THR A 487 -50.98 -26.96 5.48
CA THR A 487 -51.70 -27.88 6.37
C THR A 487 -50.78 -28.66 7.30
N GLY A 488 -49.49 -28.77 6.99
CA GLY A 488 -48.56 -29.65 7.69
C GLY A 488 -48.78 -31.14 7.41
N ALA A 489 -49.64 -31.50 6.45
CA ALA A 489 -49.88 -32.90 6.10
C ALA A 489 -48.66 -33.50 5.37
N LEU A 490 -48.31 -34.75 5.67
CA LEU A 490 -47.26 -35.47 4.93
C LEU A 490 -47.69 -35.66 3.47
N ALA A 491 -47.00 -34.97 2.56
CA ALA A 491 -47.22 -35.07 1.13
C ALA A 491 -46.57 -36.36 0.59
N TRP A 492 -45.32 -36.62 0.98
CA TRP A 492 -44.61 -37.87 0.71
C TRP A 492 -43.41 -38.05 1.65
N GLN A 493 -42.94 -39.30 1.76
CA GLN A 493 -41.70 -39.67 2.44
C GLN A 493 -40.90 -40.62 1.55
N LYS A 494 -39.58 -40.51 1.61
CA LYS A 494 -38.61 -41.40 0.97
C LYS A 494 -37.60 -41.88 1.99
N THR A 495 -37.29 -43.16 1.94
CA THR A 495 -36.20 -43.75 2.71
C THR A 495 -35.01 -43.94 1.75
N VAL A 496 -33.83 -43.57 2.21
CA VAL A 496 -32.57 -43.60 1.48
C VAL A 496 -31.65 -44.60 2.17
N GLY A 497 -31.46 -45.76 1.53
CA GLY A 497 -30.71 -46.89 2.08
C GLY A 497 -31.08 -48.18 1.34
N ASP A 498 -30.24 -49.22 1.44
CA ASP A 498 -30.54 -50.56 0.93
C ASP A 498 -30.16 -51.64 1.97
N ARG A 499 -30.41 -52.91 1.68
CA ARG A 499 -30.07 -54.03 2.60
C ARG A 499 -28.57 -54.31 2.76
N ARG A 500 -27.69 -53.58 2.06
CA ARG A 500 -26.25 -53.80 1.92
C ARG A 500 -25.41 -52.60 2.37
N ILE A 501 -26.01 -51.45 2.68
CA ILE A 501 -25.34 -50.27 3.24
C ILE A 501 -25.69 -50.21 4.73
N ASP A 502 -24.70 -50.26 5.60
CA ASP A 502 -24.91 -50.46 7.02
C ASP A 502 -25.40 -49.21 7.74
N GLU A 503 -25.08 -48.01 7.26
CA GLU A 503 -25.55 -46.74 7.83
C GLU A 503 -25.60 -45.64 6.76
N VAL A 504 -26.81 -45.17 6.43
CA VAL A 504 -27.02 -43.91 5.68
C VAL A 504 -27.63 -42.89 6.64
N ARG A 505 -27.09 -41.67 6.64
CA ARG A 505 -27.68 -40.53 7.35
C ARG A 505 -27.66 -39.32 6.45
N LEU A 506 -28.79 -38.62 6.38
CA LEU A 506 -28.88 -37.34 5.71
C LEU A 506 -28.79 -36.25 6.77
N ASP A 507 -27.80 -35.36 6.64
CA ASP A 507 -27.44 -34.39 7.66
C ASP A 507 -27.95 -32.98 7.34
N ASP A 508 -28.10 -32.61 6.05
CA ASP A 508 -28.62 -31.31 5.65
C ASP A 508 -29.47 -31.36 4.36
N VAL A 509 -30.33 -30.35 4.16
CA VAL A 509 -31.27 -30.24 3.05
C VAL A 509 -31.46 -28.81 2.58
N ALA A 510 -31.52 -28.61 1.26
CA ALA A 510 -31.84 -27.33 0.64
C ALA A 510 -32.83 -27.54 -0.53
N THR A 511 -33.49 -26.45 -0.94
CA THR A 511 -34.42 -26.48 -2.07
C THR A 511 -34.01 -25.50 -3.15
N ARG A 512 -34.04 -25.95 -4.41
CA ARG A 512 -33.79 -25.11 -5.59
C ARG A 512 -35.07 -24.36 -5.99
N GLU A 513 -34.92 -23.27 -6.74
CA GLU A 513 -36.07 -22.50 -7.25
C GLU A 513 -37.02 -23.33 -8.15
N ASN A 514 -36.48 -24.32 -8.86
CA ASN A 514 -37.28 -25.26 -9.67
C ASN A 514 -38.07 -26.30 -8.83
N GLY A 515 -37.92 -26.26 -7.50
CA GLY A 515 -38.57 -27.15 -6.54
C GLY A 515 -37.86 -28.49 -6.30
N GLU A 516 -36.70 -28.71 -6.90
CA GLU A 516 -35.84 -29.86 -6.58
C GLU A 516 -35.30 -29.75 -5.16
N ILE A 517 -35.15 -30.91 -4.52
CA ILE A 517 -34.64 -31.04 -3.16
C ILE A 517 -33.23 -31.62 -3.26
N VAL A 518 -32.27 -30.95 -2.65
CA VAL A 518 -30.88 -31.39 -2.58
C VAL A 518 -30.57 -31.74 -1.14
N THR A 519 -30.00 -32.92 -0.89
CA THR A 519 -29.63 -33.38 0.46
C THR A 519 -28.19 -33.82 0.48
N VAL A 520 -27.51 -33.60 1.60
CA VAL A 520 -26.18 -34.16 1.86
C VAL A 520 -26.20 -35.03 3.11
N GLY A 521 -25.21 -35.91 3.21
CA GLY A 521 -24.96 -36.66 4.42
C GLY A 521 -23.85 -37.69 4.22
N ARG A 522 -23.92 -38.78 4.99
CA ARG A 522 -22.93 -39.85 4.95
C ARG A 522 -23.56 -41.21 4.60
N ALA A 523 -22.85 -41.96 3.78
CA ALA A 523 -23.07 -43.38 3.56
C ALA A 523 -21.84 -44.17 4.00
N ILE A 524 -22.01 -45.12 4.92
CA ILE A 524 -20.94 -46.03 5.36
C ILE A 524 -21.16 -47.40 4.75
N PHE A 525 -20.22 -47.86 3.91
CA PHE A 525 -20.22 -49.21 3.35
C PHE A 525 -19.33 -50.14 4.19
N ILE A 526 -19.83 -51.28 4.67
CA ILE A 526 -19.02 -52.39 5.16
C ILE A 526 -18.85 -53.40 4.03
N GLN A 527 -17.69 -53.39 3.38
CA GLN A 527 -17.31 -54.51 2.51
C GLN A 527 -16.66 -55.62 3.36
N TYR A 528 -17.28 -56.80 3.38
CA TYR A 528 -16.65 -58.00 3.92
C TYR A 528 -15.63 -58.55 2.92
N LEU A 529 -14.37 -58.13 3.02
CA LEU A 529 -13.26 -58.82 2.35
C LEU A 529 -12.68 -59.93 3.27
N PRO A 530 -12.13 -61.02 2.74
CA PRO A 530 -11.69 -62.18 3.53
C PRO A 530 -10.57 -61.91 4.55
N THR A 531 -9.91 -60.76 4.48
CA THR A 531 -8.79 -60.40 5.36
C THR A 531 -8.85 -59.00 5.97
N ASP A 532 -9.75 -58.11 5.51
CA ASP A 532 -9.86 -56.73 6.01
C ASP A 532 -11.31 -56.23 5.93
N ILE A 533 -11.75 -55.49 6.95
CA ILE A 533 -13.01 -54.73 6.91
C ILE A 533 -12.66 -53.33 6.40
N LEU A 534 -12.87 -53.07 5.11
CA LEU A 534 -12.81 -51.70 4.59
C LEU A 534 -14.17 -51.05 4.86
N ARG A 535 -14.19 -50.08 5.78
CA ARG A 535 -15.24 -49.06 5.81
C ARG A 535 -14.84 -48.03 4.77
N GLU A 536 -15.57 -47.93 3.67
CA GLU A 536 -15.45 -46.78 2.79
C GLU A 536 -16.65 -45.89 3.10
N GLY A 537 -16.40 -44.71 3.67
CA GLY A 537 -17.42 -43.68 3.85
C GLY A 537 -17.50 -42.81 2.59
N CYS A 538 -18.66 -42.25 2.28
CA CYS A 538 -18.78 -41.22 1.26
C CYS A 538 -19.73 -40.12 1.71
N ALA A 539 -19.41 -38.87 1.34
CA ALA A 539 -20.36 -37.77 1.40
C ALA A 539 -21.36 -37.94 0.26
N GLU A 540 -22.59 -38.29 0.60
CA GLU A 540 -23.64 -38.57 -0.37
C GLU A 540 -24.39 -37.28 -0.69
N LEU A 541 -24.31 -36.82 -1.95
CA LEU A 541 -25.14 -35.74 -2.49
C LEU A 541 -26.28 -36.37 -3.28
N MET A 542 -27.52 -36.09 -2.89
CA MET A 542 -28.71 -36.64 -3.53
C MET A 542 -29.63 -35.52 -3.98
N THR A 543 -30.16 -35.64 -5.21
CA THR A 543 -31.14 -34.71 -5.76
C THR A 543 -32.46 -35.44 -6.02
N LEU A 544 -33.55 -34.86 -5.53
CA LEU A 544 -34.92 -35.37 -5.67
C LEU A 544 -35.78 -34.37 -6.45
N SER A 545 -36.69 -34.89 -7.27
CA SER A 545 -37.75 -34.09 -7.89
C SER A 545 -38.74 -33.56 -6.83
N PRO A 546 -39.57 -32.55 -7.15
CA PRO A 546 -40.63 -32.09 -6.25
C PRO A 546 -41.61 -33.19 -5.78
N ALA A 547 -41.71 -34.29 -6.54
CA ALA A 547 -42.53 -35.47 -6.24
C ALA A 547 -41.77 -36.54 -5.42
N GLY A 548 -40.50 -36.30 -5.07
CA GLY A 548 -39.64 -37.22 -4.32
C GLY A 548 -39.12 -38.38 -5.16
N GLU A 549 -38.96 -38.20 -6.48
CA GLU A 549 -38.24 -39.15 -7.32
C GLU A 549 -36.75 -38.83 -7.31
N GLU A 550 -35.89 -39.82 -7.12
CA GLU A 550 -34.44 -39.63 -7.21
C GLU A 550 -34.03 -39.31 -8.64
N LEU A 551 -33.45 -38.13 -8.80
CA LEU A 551 -32.94 -37.62 -10.08
C LEU A 551 -31.46 -37.94 -10.23
N ASP A 552 -30.70 -37.75 -9.16
CA ASP A 552 -29.27 -38.02 -9.13
C ASP A 552 -28.81 -38.38 -7.71
N ARG A 553 -27.72 -39.16 -7.64
CA ARG A 553 -27.04 -39.53 -6.40
C ARG A 553 -25.55 -39.69 -6.71
N THR A 554 -24.77 -38.80 -6.15
CA THR A 554 -23.34 -38.70 -6.41
C THR A 554 -22.54 -38.81 -5.12
N CYS A 555 -21.47 -39.58 -5.18
CA CYS A 555 -20.50 -39.69 -4.10
C CYS A 555 -19.46 -38.58 -4.22
N VAL A 556 -19.43 -37.68 -3.23
CA VAL A 556 -18.51 -36.54 -3.19
C VAL A 556 -17.33 -36.88 -2.30
N GLY A 557 -16.19 -37.21 -2.91
CA GLY A 557 -14.98 -37.61 -2.18
C GLY A 557 -15.04 -39.04 -1.65
N THR A 558 -13.95 -39.78 -1.82
CA THR A 558 -13.82 -41.15 -1.29
C THR A 558 -13.29 -41.10 0.14
N GLY A 559 -14.04 -41.62 1.10
CA GLY A 559 -13.66 -41.59 2.51
C GLY A 559 -13.88 -40.23 3.16
N GLU A 560 -14.88 -39.47 2.72
CA GLU A 560 -15.29 -38.19 3.31
C GLU A 560 -16.72 -38.28 3.88
N GLU A 561 -17.06 -37.40 4.81
CA GLU A 561 -18.42 -37.15 5.33
C GLU A 561 -18.75 -35.67 5.07
N ALA A 562 -20.00 -35.36 4.68
CA ALA A 562 -20.49 -33.98 4.57
C ALA A 562 -21.62 -33.74 5.56
N TRP A 563 -21.64 -32.57 6.19
CA TRP A 563 -22.61 -32.25 7.25
C TRP A 563 -23.50 -31.06 6.93
N GLN A 564 -23.07 -30.17 6.06
CA GLN A 564 -23.80 -28.96 5.69
C GLN A 564 -23.81 -28.74 4.18
N LEU A 565 -24.90 -28.15 3.72
CA LEU A 565 -25.18 -27.80 2.34
C LEU A 565 -25.73 -26.38 2.27
N ALA A 566 -25.26 -25.62 1.28
CA ALA A 566 -25.92 -24.42 0.81
C ALA A 566 -26.03 -24.46 -0.72
N LEU A 567 -26.92 -23.64 -1.26
CA LEU A 567 -27.08 -23.46 -2.70
C LEU A 567 -26.67 -22.05 -3.07
N ASP A 568 -25.89 -21.91 -4.14
CA ASP A 568 -25.63 -20.60 -4.75
C ASP A 568 -26.84 -20.11 -5.56
N PRO A 569 -26.86 -18.85 -6.01
CA PRO A 569 -27.96 -18.32 -6.84
C PRO A 569 -28.16 -19.04 -8.19
N SER A 570 -27.16 -19.79 -8.67
CA SER A 570 -27.27 -20.64 -9.87
C SER A 570 -27.83 -22.04 -9.56
N GLY A 571 -28.03 -22.35 -8.27
CA GLY A 571 -28.44 -23.66 -7.76
C GLY A 571 -27.29 -24.65 -7.63
N HIS A 572 -26.02 -24.25 -7.74
CA HIS A 572 -24.89 -25.13 -7.46
C HIS A 572 -24.79 -25.44 -5.97
N ALA A 573 -24.39 -26.67 -5.64
CA ALA A 573 -24.26 -27.12 -4.26
C ALA A 573 -22.89 -26.69 -3.72
N VAL A 574 -22.89 -26.01 -2.57
CA VAL A 574 -21.69 -25.73 -1.77
C VAL A 574 -21.78 -26.57 -0.51
N LEU A 575 -20.78 -27.40 -0.24
CA LEU A 575 -20.77 -28.29 0.91
C LEU A 575 -19.44 -28.26 1.66
N ASP A 576 -19.49 -28.56 2.95
CA ASP A 576 -18.31 -28.95 3.71
C ASP A 576 -18.13 -30.46 3.65
N SER A 577 -16.88 -30.90 3.52
CA SER A 577 -16.55 -32.31 3.66
C SER A 577 -15.35 -32.48 4.58
N ARG A 578 -15.33 -33.61 5.29
CA ARG A 578 -14.23 -33.99 6.17
C ARG A 578 -13.85 -35.45 5.98
N SER A 579 -12.56 -35.70 5.86
CA SER A 579 -12.04 -37.06 5.96
C SER A 579 -11.91 -37.50 7.43
N PRO A 580 -12.57 -38.58 7.87
CA PRO A 580 -12.40 -39.12 9.21
C PRO A 580 -11.01 -39.76 9.42
N TYR A 581 -10.27 -40.03 8.33
CA TYR A 581 -8.93 -40.64 8.39
C TYR A 581 -7.82 -39.60 8.53
N SER A 582 -7.84 -38.57 7.68
CA SER A 582 -6.79 -37.53 7.68
C SER A 582 -7.17 -36.33 8.57
N GLY A 583 -8.44 -36.17 8.92
CA GLY A 583 -8.96 -34.97 9.57
C GLY A 583 -8.97 -33.75 8.66
N GLN A 584 -8.72 -33.91 7.35
CA GLN A 584 -8.78 -32.80 6.40
C GLN A 584 -10.22 -32.34 6.22
N HIS A 585 -10.41 -31.03 6.30
CA HIS A 585 -11.66 -30.33 6.00
C HIS A 585 -11.53 -29.57 4.69
N ARG A 586 -12.60 -29.61 3.89
CA ARG A 586 -12.67 -29.01 2.57
C ARG A 586 -14.02 -28.31 2.38
N VAL A 587 -14.01 -27.24 1.62
CA VAL A 587 -15.22 -26.62 1.07
C VAL A 587 -15.21 -26.90 -0.42
N SER A 588 -16.31 -27.41 -0.96
CA SER A 588 -16.42 -27.74 -2.38
C SER A 588 -17.68 -27.14 -2.97
N GLN A 589 -17.56 -26.52 -4.14
CA GLN A 589 -18.72 -26.19 -4.97
C GLN A 589 -18.84 -27.22 -6.09
N LEU A 590 -20.06 -27.70 -6.30
CA LEU A 590 -20.41 -28.72 -7.28
C LEU A 590 -21.53 -28.22 -8.19
N ASP A 591 -21.45 -28.56 -9.47
CA ASP A 591 -22.51 -28.25 -10.43
C ASP A 591 -23.80 -29.03 -10.16
N GLY A 592 -24.86 -28.77 -10.95
CA GLY A 592 -26.14 -29.46 -10.82
C GLY A 592 -26.11 -30.98 -11.04
N ALA A 593 -25.02 -31.53 -11.60
CA ALA A 593 -24.79 -32.96 -11.79
C ALA A 593 -23.80 -33.54 -10.76
N GLY A 594 -23.43 -32.77 -9.74
CA GLY A 594 -22.49 -33.18 -8.69
C GLY A 594 -21.02 -33.15 -9.11
N ALA A 595 -20.67 -32.59 -10.27
CA ALA A 595 -19.27 -32.47 -10.69
C ALA A 595 -18.60 -31.26 -9.99
N PRO A 596 -17.35 -31.40 -9.52
CA PRO A 596 -16.69 -30.31 -8.81
C PRO A 596 -16.35 -29.13 -9.73
N LEU A 597 -16.80 -27.94 -9.34
CA LEU A 597 -16.41 -26.67 -9.96
C LEU A 597 -15.09 -26.18 -9.37
N TRP A 598 -15.04 -26.09 -8.04
CA TRP A 598 -13.82 -25.80 -7.29
C TRP A 598 -13.87 -26.44 -5.90
N SER A 599 -12.73 -26.51 -5.24
CA SER A 599 -12.70 -26.84 -3.84
C SER A 599 -11.45 -26.32 -3.14
N ARG A 600 -11.55 -26.13 -1.83
CA ARG A 600 -10.53 -25.48 -0.99
C ARG A 600 -10.32 -26.28 0.29
N ASP A 601 -9.07 -26.58 0.60
CA ASP A 601 -8.69 -27.15 1.90
C ASP A 601 -8.72 -26.05 2.96
N VAL A 602 -9.33 -26.35 4.10
CA VAL A 602 -9.54 -25.43 5.23
C VAL A 602 -9.24 -26.14 6.55
N SER A 603 -8.11 -26.84 6.59
CA SER A 603 -7.69 -27.64 7.74
C SER A 603 -6.80 -26.83 8.68
N PRO A 604 -6.91 -26.99 10.02
CA PRO A 604 -7.68 -28.01 10.73
C PRO A 604 -9.03 -27.51 11.31
N ALA A 605 -9.81 -26.72 10.57
CA ALA A 605 -11.06 -26.14 11.08
C ALA A 605 -12.07 -27.20 11.55
N SER A 606 -12.62 -27.07 12.76
CA SER A 606 -13.66 -27.94 13.31
C SER A 606 -14.38 -27.33 14.53
N PRO A 607 -15.72 -27.35 14.60
CA PRO A 607 -16.65 -27.60 13.49
C PRO A 607 -16.59 -26.47 12.46
N MET A 608 -17.01 -26.74 11.23
CA MET A 608 -17.17 -25.72 10.18
C MET A 608 -18.65 -25.44 9.93
N ARG A 609 -18.96 -24.20 9.58
CA ARG A 609 -20.22 -23.75 9.05
C ARG A 609 -20.01 -23.00 7.75
N LEU A 610 -20.95 -23.12 6.84
CA LEU A 610 -20.98 -22.38 5.59
C LEU A 610 -22.35 -21.79 5.32
N ALA A 611 -22.37 -20.71 4.54
CA ALA A 611 -23.56 -20.12 3.96
C ALA A 611 -23.17 -19.35 2.69
N VAL A 612 -24.13 -19.08 1.81
CA VAL A 612 -23.89 -18.41 0.53
C VAL A 612 -24.77 -17.16 0.44
N ASP A 613 -24.19 -16.04 0.01
CA ASP A 613 -24.92 -14.79 -0.19
C ASP A 613 -25.63 -14.71 -1.55
N GLY A 614 -26.43 -13.66 -1.77
CA GLY A 614 -27.17 -13.46 -3.01
C GLY A 614 -26.32 -13.19 -4.25
N LEU A 615 -25.01 -12.97 -4.09
CA LEU A 615 -24.03 -12.81 -5.17
C LEU A 615 -23.23 -14.09 -5.44
N GLY A 616 -23.43 -15.14 -4.63
CA GLY A 616 -22.73 -16.41 -4.75
C GLY A 616 -21.42 -16.48 -3.97
N ASN A 617 -21.10 -15.48 -3.13
CA ASN A 617 -19.94 -15.57 -2.25
C ASN A 617 -20.22 -16.58 -1.14
N VAL A 618 -19.22 -17.39 -0.79
CA VAL A 618 -19.31 -18.38 0.27
C VAL A 618 -18.69 -17.81 1.53
N VAL A 619 -19.48 -17.69 2.60
CA VAL A 619 -18.95 -17.38 3.93
C VAL A 619 -18.75 -18.68 4.67
N ILE A 620 -17.56 -18.87 5.23
CA ILE A 620 -17.25 -20.00 6.09
C ILE A 620 -16.75 -19.52 7.43
N ALA A 621 -17.12 -20.26 8.46
CA ALA A 621 -16.77 -19.93 9.82
C ALA A 621 -16.61 -21.21 10.64
N GLY A 622 -15.85 -21.15 11.72
CA GLY A 622 -15.68 -22.31 12.58
C GLY A 622 -14.65 -22.04 13.66
N SER A 623 -14.17 -23.11 14.28
CA SER A 623 -13.07 -23.05 15.25
C SER A 623 -11.84 -23.79 14.73
N PHE A 624 -10.65 -23.45 15.20
CA PHE A 624 -9.42 -24.13 14.82
C PHE A 624 -8.37 -24.07 15.93
N ALA A 625 -7.45 -25.04 15.91
CA ALA A 625 -6.31 -25.09 16.82
C ALA A 625 -5.00 -25.04 16.01
N GLY A 626 -4.03 -24.28 16.49
CA GLY A 626 -2.74 -24.11 15.81
C GLY A 626 -2.87 -23.15 14.63
N THR A 627 -2.44 -23.56 13.43
CA THR A 627 -2.47 -22.72 12.23
C THR A 627 -3.46 -23.28 11.21
N LEU A 628 -4.47 -22.48 10.87
CA LEU A 628 -5.44 -22.76 9.82
C LEU A 628 -4.92 -22.27 8.47
N GLY A 629 -4.81 -23.20 7.51
CA GLY A 629 -4.44 -22.88 6.15
C GLY A 629 -5.63 -22.32 5.37
N ILE A 630 -5.83 -21.00 5.39
CA ILE A 630 -6.88 -20.32 4.63
C ILE A 630 -6.36 -18.98 4.11
N GLY A 631 -6.03 -18.93 2.81
CA GLY A 631 -5.42 -17.75 2.18
C GLY A 631 -4.03 -17.39 2.74
N GLY A 632 -3.28 -16.57 2.00
CA GLY A 632 -2.05 -15.89 2.47
C GLY A 632 -1.08 -16.72 3.33
N SER A 633 -0.69 -16.15 4.48
CA SER A 633 0.22 -16.75 5.48
C SER A 633 -0.46 -17.69 6.49
N GLY A 634 -1.77 -17.91 6.37
CA GLY A 634 -2.59 -18.66 7.32
C GLY A 634 -2.97 -17.89 8.59
N LEU A 635 -3.99 -18.38 9.30
CA LEU A 635 -4.47 -17.83 10.58
C LEU A 635 -3.93 -18.66 11.74
N THR A 636 -3.58 -18.04 12.88
CA THR A 636 -3.03 -18.75 14.05
C THR A 636 -3.87 -18.46 15.28
N SER A 637 -4.25 -19.51 16.01
CA SER A 637 -5.00 -19.37 17.27
C SER A 637 -4.10 -18.80 18.37
N ALA A 638 -4.58 -17.80 19.09
CA ALA A 638 -3.98 -17.26 20.30
C ALA A 638 -4.16 -18.21 21.50
N GLY A 639 -5.26 -18.95 21.54
CA GLY A 639 -5.60 -19.94 22.56
C GLY A 639 -5.43 -21.38 22.10
N ALA A 640 -6.05 -22.30 22.85
CA ALA A 640 -6.10 -23.71 22.46
C ALA A 640 -7.05 -23.94 21.28
N THR A 641 -8.14 -23.16 21.20
CA THR A 641 -9.04 -23.17 20.06
C THR A 641 -9.69 -21.79 19.94
N ASP A 642 -9.54 -21.16 18.77
CA ASP A 642 -10.10 -19.86 18.47
C ASP A 642 -11.05 -19.97 17.28
N MET A 643 -11.91 -18.98 17.09
CA MET A 643 -12.80 -18.96 15.94
C MET A 643 -12.18 -18.24 14.74
N TYR A 644 -12.68 -18.54 13.55
CA TYR A 644 -12.35 -17.81 12.34
C TYR A 644 -13.61 -17.51 11.54
N LEU A 645 -13.51 -16.48 10.70
CA LEU A 645 -14.48 -16.14 9.67
C LEU A 645 -13.72 -15.88 8.38
N ALA A 646 -14.23 -16.38 7.27
CA ALA A 646 -13.68 -16.13 5.96
C ALA A 646 -14.78 -16.00 4.92
N ARG A 647 -14.50 -15.21 3.88
CA ARG A 647 -15.36 -15.04 2.72
C ARG A 647 -14.58 -15.44 1.48
N LEU A 648 -15.21 -16.26 0.65
CA LEU A 648 -14.72 -16.70 -0.64
C LEU A 648 -15.60 -16.10 -1.73
N ASP A 649 -15.00 -15.65 -2.83
CA ASP A 649 -15.74 -15.28 -4.03
C ASP A 649 -16.40 -16.52 -4.70
N PRO A 650 -17.27 -16.34 -5.71
CA PRO A 650 -17.93 -17.47 -6.38
C PRO A 650 -16.97 -18.45 -7.07
N ASP A 651 -15.74 -18.02 -7.38
CA ASP A 651 -14.68 -18.85 -7.96
C ASP A 651 -13.87 -19.61 -6.87
N GLY A 652 -14.23 -19.43 -5.60
CA GLY A 652 -13.61 -20.06 -4.45
C GLY A 652 -12.31 -19.41 -4.00
N ASN A 653 -11.99 -18.19 -4.45
CA ASN A 653 -10.85 -17.42 -3.97
C ASN A 653 -11.17 -16.77 -2.63
N VAL A 654 -10.25 -16.84 -1.67
CA VAL A 654 -10.41 -16.18 -0.37
C VAL A 654 -10.26 -14.68 -0.57
N VAL A 655 -11.33 -13.92 -0.32
CA VAL A 655 -11.36 -12.45 -0.38
C VAL A 655 -11.29 -11.80 1.00
N PHE A 656 -11.58 -12.56 2.05
CA PHE A 656 -11.41 -12.16 3.44
C PHE A 656 -11.16 -13.39 4.32
N SER A 657 -10.31 -13.24 5.34
CA SER A 657 -10.15 -14.24 6.39
C SER A 657 -9.54 -13.63 7.64
N GLU A 658 -10.14 -13.87 8.79
CA GLU A 658 -9.65 -13.39 10.10
C GLU A 658 -9.95 -14.42 11.19
N SER A 659 -9.09 -14.45 12.21
CA SER A 659 -9.28 -15.23 13.43
C SER A 659 -9.64 -14.33 14.60
N TYR A 660 -10.59 -14.76 15.43
CA TYR A 660 -11.02 -14.05 16.63
C TYR A 660 -10.81 -14.93 17.85
N GLY A 661 -10.06 -14.42 18.81
CA GLY A 661 -9.85 -15.12 20.05
C GLY A 661 -8.83 -14.48 20.99
N ASP A 662 -8.67 -15.12 22.14
CA ASP A 662 -7.71 -14.74 23.17
C ASP A 662 -7.04 -15.99 23.76
N ALA A 663 -6.57 -15.95 25.01
CA ALA A 663 -5.99 -17.15 25.64
C ALA A 663 -7.04 -18.20 26.07
N GLY A 664 -8.32 -17.83 26.12
CA GLY A 664 -9.45 -18.73 26.36
C GLY A 664 -9.95 -19.37 25.06
N ASP A 665 -10.88 -20.32 25.18
CA ASP A 665 -11.44 -21.00 24.00
C ASP A 665 -12.62 -20.22 23.40
N GLN A 666 -12.59 -20.02 22.08
CA GLN A 666 -13.70 -19.49 21.29
C GLN A 666 -14.23 -20.54 20.32
N ASN A 667 -15.52 -20.83 20.40
CA ASN A 667 -16.16 -21.86 19.61
C ASN A 667 -17.32 -21.28 18.80
N LEU A 668 -17.15 -21.14 17.49
CA LEU A 668 -18.27 -20.79 16.61
C LEU A 668 -19.12 -22.03 16.34
N MET A 669 -20.44 -21.89 16.51
CA MET A 669 -21.38 -23.00 16.39
C MET A 669 -22.38 -22.84 15.25
N HIS A 670 -22.71 -21.59 14.86
CA HIS A 670 -23.73 -21.31 13.85
C HIS A 670 -23.37 -20.08 13.01
N LEU A 671 -23.76 -20.13 11.73
CA LEU A 671 -23.60 -19.08 10.74
C LEU A 671 -24.87 -19.07 9.88
N ALA A 672 -25.40 -17.88 9.62
CA ALA A 672 -26.38 -17.63 8.56
C ALA A 672 -25.96 -16.37 7.81
N VAL A 673 -26.25 -16.29 6.52
CA VAL A 673 -25.91 -15.13 5.68
C VAL A 673 -27.16 -14.67 4.95
N SER A 674 -27.39 -13.37 4.96
CA SER A 674 -28.46 -12.73 4.21
C SER A 674 -28.13 -12.63 2.71
N ALA A 675 -29.14 -12.30 1.91
CA ALA A 675 -28.93 -12.09 0.48
C ALA A 675 -27.98 -10.91 0.19
N ASP A 676 -27.90 -9.91 1.08
CA ASP A 676 -26.99 -8.77 0.94
C ASP A 676 -25.54 -9.03 1.37
N GLY A 677 -25.24 -10.23 1.90
CA GLY A 677 -23.91 -10.62 2.36
C GLY A 677 -23.61 -10.31 3.83
N THR A 678 -24.58 -9.78 4.58
CA THR A 678 -24.48 -9.65 6.05
C THR A 678 -24.47 -11.05 6.68
N ALA A 679 -23.50 -11.31 7.56
CA ALA A 679 -23.42 -12.57 8.30
C ALA A 679 -24.00 -12.41 9.72
N VAL A 680 -24.70 -13.45 10.17
CA VAL A 680 -25.06 -13.65 11.57
C VAL A 680 -24.27 -14.83 12.08
N ILE A 681 -23.48 -14.61 13.12
CA ILE A 681 -22.63 -15.62 13.75
C ILE A 681 -23.04 -15.82 15.19
N ALA A 682 -23.01 -17.07 15.65
CA ALA A 682 -23.28 -17.42 17.03
C ALA A 682 -22.37 -18.55 17.50
N GLY A 683 -22.01 -18.51 18.78
CA GLY A 683 -21.09 -19.47 19.37
C GLY A 683 -20.96 -19.26 20.87
N THR A 684 -19.93 -19.89 21.45
CA THR A 684 -19.54 -19.70 22.84
C THR A 684 -18.11 -19.16 22.91
N PHE A 685 -17.82 -18.41 23.97
CA PHE A 685 -16.49 -17.88 24.22
C PHE A 685 -16.16 -17.91 25.72
N ALA A 686 -14.92 -18.28 26.03
CA ALA A 686 -14.28 -18.02 27.30
C ALA A 686 -13.36 -16.80 27.17
N GLY A 687 -12.97 -16.18 28.29
CA GLY A 687 -12.09 -15.00 28.25
C GLY A 687 -12.77 -13.77 27.62
N ALA A 688 -12.08 -13.13 26.70
CA ALA A 688 -12.58 -12.00 25.91
C ALA A 688 -12.63 -12.34 24.42
N ILE A 689 -13.60 -11.76 23.71
CA ILE A 689 -13.69 -11.83 22.25
C ILE A 689 -13.98 -10.43 21.71
N THR A 690 -13.26 -10.04 20.66
CA THR A 690 -13.47 -8.77 19.94
C THR A 690 -13.99 -9.06 18.54
N LEU A 691 -15.13 -8.48 18.18
CA LEU A 691 -15.77 -8.59 16.86
C LEU A 691 -16.03 -7.17 16.35
N GLY A 692 -15.29 -6.75 15.32
CA GLY A 692 -15.21 -5.34 14.93
C GLY A 692 -14.75 -4.48 16.12
N GLU A 693 -15.44 -3.38 16.38
CA GLU A 693 -15.15 -2.49 17.52
C GLU A 693 -15.70 -2.98 18.87
N SER A 694 -16.44 -4.10 18.89
CA SER A 694 -17.13 -4.58 20.09
C SER A 694 -16.34 -5.68 20.80
N THR A 695 -16.00 -5.46 22.08
CA THR A 695 -15.38 -6.48 22.94
C THR A 695 -16.36 -7.01 23.98
N LEU A 696 -16.54 -8.32 24.04
CA LEU A 696 -17.25 -9.02 25.11
C LEU A 696 -16.26 -9.69 26.07
N VAL A 697 -16.66 -9.83 27.34
CA VAL A 697 -15.90 -10.57 28.36
C VAL A 697 -16.84 -11.57 29.04
N ALA A 698 -16.46 -12.85 29.04
CA ALA A 698 -17.28 -13.91 29.57
C ALA A 698 -17.52 -13.70 31.07
N ALA A 699 -18.79 -13.73 31.49
CA ALA A 699 -19.17 -13.59 32.89
C ALA A 699 -19.08 -14.93 33.64
N THR A 700 -19.06 -16.04 32.91
CA THR A 700 -18.92 -17.41 33.43
C THR A 700 -17.70 -18.11 32.83
N ALA A 701 -17.59 -19.43 33.00
CA ALA A 701 -16.52 -20.20 32.37
C ALA A 701 -16.57 -20.13 30.83
N ALA A 702 -17.78 -20.02 30.25
CA ALA A 702 -18.00 -19.72 28.85
C ALA A 702 -19.43 -19.18 28.66
N ASP A 703 -19.59 -18.08 27.93
CA ASP A 703 -20.90 -17.50 27.61
C ASP A 703 -21.20 -17.64 26.11
N ALA A 704 -22.48 -17.64 25.74
CA ALA A 704 -22.87 -17.58 24.33
C ALA A 704 -22.82 -16.13 23.81
N PHE A 705 -22.56 -15.97 22.51
CA PHE A 705 -22.69 -14.70 21.81
C PHE A 705 -23.53 -14.84 20.55
N LEU A 706 -24.11 -13.72 20.12
CA LEU A 706 -24.76 -13.55 18.83
C LEU A 706 -24.30 -12.22 18.24
N ALA A 707 -23.78 -12.23 17.02
CA ALA A 707 -23.35 -11.01 16.34
C ALA A 707 -23.91 -10.94 14.91
N ARG A 708 -24.28 -9.74 14.48
CA ARG A 708 -24.56 -9.42 13.08
C ARG A 708 -23.42 -8.56 12.55
N VAL A 709 -22.78 -9.03 11.49
CA VAL A 709 -21.51 -8.50 10.99
C VAL A 709 -21.54 -8.37 9.47
N SER A 710 -20.85 -7.36 8.94
CA SER A 710 -20.63 -7.19 7.50
C SER A 710 -19.14 -7.24 7.20
N PHE A 711 -18.80 -7.66 5.99
CA PHE A 711 -17.43 -7.74 5.46
C PHE A 711 -17.02 -6.47 4.75
#